data_AF-A0A923XEB1-F1
#
_entry.id   AF-A0A923XEB1-F1
#
_cell.length_a   1.000
_cell.length_b   1.000
_cell.length_c   1.000
_cell.angle_alpha   90.00
_cell.angle_beta   90.00
_cell.angle_gamma   90.00
#
_symmetry.space_group_name_H-M   'P 1'
#
loop_
_entity.id
_entity.type
_entity.pdbx_description
1 polymer ?
#
loop_
_entity_poly.entity_id
_entity_poly.type
_entity_poly.pdbx_seq_one_letter_code
_entity_poly.pdbx_strand_id
1 'polypeptide(L)'
;MRKPHFVTTALFLLISSFANANTIGTEYQNFNPSISGLDFTTVHSSQILKPCMCNLGVFFNYAKNTLTYSSTYYLTNEDLKGRRANDYLVGADVNLAMGLTKNWDFGVAMPFVVTAQNQDPYGVSYFDRFGLTEVRPMTKYRWYGDDNGGFATVLSANFNQISNNPFAGDKPGPTFNLELVADTTTDTGTRYGVNIGYRKRSPGQKVVLPSGETPPFVPFKDSIIFSAAVASNVDTNTKIIGELNGSKTAQSSDSDTVRKTQEALEISLGLRHEWSKTLKLDGGAATHLGSVQATPDMRVYVGLNYQFGPICGSDSRPTEYPAAVLSNVPTGNSDQVKLSMPVSAKDIAGYRWKIGPTPKMNCQQEDGYSNEISGNLVIDTDIGPIPDGGITLCALAKNDNGIWQPLSKPTIYRWVKSKKKLAKPPVAVMTTVPQGVSDVIEFYSPVTAKNPKDYAAYTFKIGPTASTDCRNEDGYSVETAGNIPATKSIGDLPDGSVTACVLAKGLTGVWQSTNSPTIYTWTKKKGYELFRLNANVLFDFDKDTLQSRSYVELEKIRRHLEQRPFRKVIIEGHTDNKGSAPYNLDLSQRRANRVRQYLIEKYDFLDTKLEAVGKGKSVPFVSNDTDEGRSQNRRVEFKIYRK
;
A
#
# COMPACT_ATOMS: atom_id res chain seq x y z
N MET A 1 31.42 -8.72 24.58
CA MET A 1 31.65 -10.10 24.10
C MET A 1 30.84 -11.09 24.94
N ARG A 2 29.66 -11.51 24.48
CA ARG A 2 28.98 -12.74 24.93
C ARG A 2 28.35 -13.41 23.70
N LYS A 3 28.78 -14.65 23.51
CA LYS A 3 28.75 -15.53 22.34
C LYS A 3 27.37 -15.74 21.66
N PRO A 4 27.31 -15.79 20.32
CA PRO A 4 26.19 -16.35 19.55
C PRO A 4 26.46 -17.85 19.34
N HIS A 5 26.11 -18.70 20.30
CA HIS A 5 26.26 -20.16 20.14
C HIS A 5 24.94 -20.93 20.27
N PHE A 6 23.84 -20.27 20.60
CA PHE A 6 22.56 -20.98 20.78
C PHE A 6 21.82 -21.22 19.45
N VAL A 7 21.88 -20.28 18.51
CA VAL A 7 21.16 -20.37 17.22
C VAL A 7 21.89 -21.29 16.23
N THR A 8 23.23 -21.28 16.20
CA THR A 8 24.03 -22.14 15.34
C THR A 8 23.98 -23.61 15.76
N THR A 9 23.90 -23.91 17.06
CA THR A 9 23.85 -25.29 17.56
C THR A 9 22.48 -25.93 17.35
N ALA A 10 21.39 -25.17 17.45
CA ALA A 10 20.04 -25.67 17.19
C ALA A 10 19.78 -25.93 15.69
N LEU A 11 20.32 -25.09 14.79
CA LEU A 11 20.22 -25.29 13.34
C LEU A 11 21.07 -26.50 12.88
N PHE A 12 22.23 -26.75 13.51
CA PHE A 12 23.07 -27.91 13.20
C PHE A 12 22.48 -29.25 13.68
N LEU A 13 21.76 -29.24 14.82
CA LEU A 13 21.09 -30.45 15.35
C LEU A 13 19.84 -30.86 14.54
N LEU A 14 19.24 -29.95 13.78
CA LEU A 14 18.16 -30.26 12.83
C LEU A 14 18.67 -30.89 11.51
N ILE A 15 19.96 -30.78 11.21
CA ILE A 15 20.57 -31.28 9.96
C ILE A 15 21.06 -32.75 10.12
N SER A 16 21.16 -33.28 11.35
CA SER A 16 21.75 -34.60 11.60
C SER A 16 20.80 -35.80 11.51
N SER A 17 19.50 -35.61 11.26
CA SER A 17 18.58 -36.72 11.00
C SER A 17 18.20 -36.75 9.52
N PHE A 18 19.05 -37.37 8.69
CA PHE A 18 18.67 -37.76 7.34
C PHE A 18 17.46 -38.70 7.43
N ALA A 19 16.33 -38.26 6.90
CA ALA A 19 15.14 -39.09 6.84
C ALA A 19 15.25 -40.07 5.67
N ASN A 20 15.31 -41.36 5.98
CA ASN A 20 15.14 -42.42 4.99
C ASN A 20 13.63 -42.63 4.68
N ALA A 21 12.90 -41.57 4.33
CA ALA A 21 11.44 -41.54 4.34
C ALA A 21 10.80 -41.51 2.94
N ASN A 22 10.15 -42.61 2.54
CA ASN A 22 9.36 -42.68 1.30
C ASN A 22 7.90 -42.17 1.50
N THR A 23 7.81 -40.94 1.97
CA THR A 23 6.58 -40.14 1.90
C THR A 23 6.52 -39.43 0.55
N ILE A 24 5.34 -38.98 0.16
CA ILE A 24 5.17 -38.08 -0.99
C ILE A 24 6.06 -36.86 -0.77
N GLY A 25 7.17 -36.80 -1.50
CA GLY A 25 8.02 -35.61 -1.52
C GLY A 25 7.23 -34.41 -2.03
N THR A 26 7.76 -33.23 -1.78
CA THR A 26 7.36 -31.95 -2.41
C THR A 26 7.39 -31.96 -3.94
N GLU A 27 7.99 -32.97 -4.59
CA GLU A 27 7.82 -33.19 -6.04
C GLU A 27 6.33 -33.34 -6.45
N TYR A 28 5.48 -33.69 -5.49
CA TYR A 28 4.04 -33.77 -5.58
C TYR A 28 3.29 -32.62 -4.89
N GLN A 29 3.84 -32.03 -3.82
CA GLN A 29 3.15 -30.94 -3.11
C GLN A 29 3.35 -29.59 -3.80
N ASN A 30 2.25 -28.96 -4.21
CA ASN A 30 2.27 -27.60 -4.76
C ASN A 30 2.48 -26.52 -3.70
N PHE A 31 2.38 -26.86 -2.41
CA PHE A 31 2.64 -25.91 -1.35
C PHE A 31 4.14 -25.71 -1.20
N ASN A 32 4.64 -24.67 -1.86
CA ASN A 32 6.03 -24.25 -1.82
C ASN A 32 6.07 -22.77 -1.45
N PRO A 33 6.14 -22.43 -0.15
CA PRO A 33 6.15 -21.04 0.27
C PRO A 33 7.34 -20.29 -0.32
N SER A 34 7.09 -19.10 -0.85
CA SER A 34 8.13 -18.23 -1.40
C SER A 34 9.19 -17.94 -0.33
N ILE A 35 10.45 -18.20 -0.66
CA ILE A 35 11.58 -18.03 0.24
C ILE A 35 11.78 -16.57 0.71
N SER A 36 11.27 -15.59 -0.06
CA SER A 36 11.40 -14.17 0.27
C SER A 36 10.32 -13.66 1.23
N GLY A 37 9.17 -14.34 1.35
CA GLY A 37 8.08 -13.93 2.25
C GLY A 37 7.52 -12.52 1.98
N LEU A 38 7.57 -12.04 0.73
CA LEU A 38 7.26 -10.66 0.38
C LEU A 38 5.78 -10.43 0.06
N ASP A 39 5.34 -10.86 -1.12
CA ASP A 39 4.04 -10.48 -1.69
C ASP A 39 2.98 -11.55 -1.54
N PHE A 40 3.22 -12.72 -2.14
CA PHE A 40 2.30 -13.86 -2.10
C PHE A 40 2.84 -14.97 -1.18
N THR A 41 2.07 -16.05 -1.01
CA THR A 41 2.45 -17.15 -0.14
C THR A 41 3.28 -18.17 -0.91
N THR A 42 2.75 -18.71 -2.00
CA THR A 42 3.42 -19.73 -2.83
C THR A 42 3.81 -19.21 -4.21
N VAL A 43 3.17 -18.15 -4.69
CA VAL A 43 3.48 -17.54 -5.98
C VAL A 43 4.68 -16.58 -5.87
N HIS A 44 5.57 -16.61 -6.85
CA HIS A 44 6.67 -15.64 -6.91
C HIS A 44 6.19 -14.29 -7.47
N SER A 45 6.69 -13.20 -6.90
CA SER A 45 6.65 -11.87 -7.52
C SER A 45 8.05 -11.46 -7.98
N SER A 46 8.14 -10.44 -8.85
CA SER A 46 9.42 -9.85 -9.26
C SER A 46 10.11 -9.09 -8.12
N GLN A 47 9.42 -8.83 -7.00
CA GLN A 47 10.02 -8.13 -5.87
C GLN A 47 11.17 -8.94 -5.26
N ILE A 48 12.31 -8.30 -5.08
CA ILE A 48 13.53 -8.91 -4.54
C ILE A 48 13.69 -8.50 -3.07
N LEU A 49 14.21 -9.39 -2.24
CA LEU A 49 14.69 -8.99 -0.91
C LEU A 49 15.71 -7.85 -1.05
N LYS A 50 15.57 -6.79 -0.24
CA LYS A 50 16.53 -5.68 -0.31
C LYS A 50 17.95 -6.19 -0.04
N PRO A 51 18.99 -5.59 -0.65
CA PRO A 51 20.36 -6.01 -0.42
C PRO A 51 20.64 -6.14 1.08
N CYS A 52 21.27 -7.25 1.47
CA CYS A 52 21.65 -7.57 2.86
C CYS A 52 20.47 -7.87 3.81
N MET A 53 19.21 -7.76 3.33
CA MET A 53 18.07 -8.24 4.08
C MET A 53 17.98 -9.75 3.93
N CYS A 54 17.88 -10.43 5.06
CA CYS A 54 17.60 -11.85 5.12
C CYS A 54 16.12 -12.07 5.48
N ASN A 55 15.57 -13.19 5.03
CA ASN A 55 14.27 -13.70 5.45
C ASN A 55 14.44 -15.11 6.02
N LEU A 56 13.85 -15.35 7.18
CA LEU A 56 13.61 -16.67 7.74
C LEU A 56 12.10 -16.94 7.68
N GLY A 57 11.70 -17.86 6.80
CA GLY A 57 10.34 -18.37 6.70
C GLY A 57 10.22 -19.71 7.42
N VAL A 58 9.20 -19.88 8.26
CA VAL A 58 8.85 -21.18 8.85
C VAL A 58 7.36 -21.40 8.63
N PHE A 59 7.01 -22.42 7.87
CA PHE A 59 5.63 -22.77 7.55
C PHE A 59 5.30 -24.17 8.06
N PHE A 60 4.06 -24.35 8.50
CA PHE A 60 3.46 -25.64 8.78
C PHE A 60 2.24 -25.81 7.91
N ASN A 61 2.03 -27.01 7.40
CA ASN A 61 0.83 -27.32 6.63
C ASN A 61 0.30 -28.71 6.99
N TYR A 62 -1.02 -28.82 7.08
CA TYR A 62 -1.75 -30.08 7.16
C TYR A 62 -2.47 -30.29 5.84
N ALA A 63 -2.31 -31.46 5.24
CA ALA A 63 -2.98 -31.84 4.01
C ALA A 63 -3.66 -33.21 4.16
N LYS A 64 -4.86 -33.35 3.60
CA LYS A 64 -5.66 -34.58 3.64
C LYS A 64 -5.83 -35.16 2.24
N ASN A 65 -5.80 -36.49 2.15
CA ASN A 65 -5.91 -37.28 0.92
C ASN A 65 -4.86 -36.80 -0.10
N THR A 66 -3.61 -36.85 0.33
CA THR A 66 -2.47 -36.34 -0.42
C THR A 66 -1.99 -37.31 -1.50
N LEU A 67 -2.35 -38.60 -1.46
CA LEU A 67 -1.89 -39.58 -2.46
C LEU A 67 -2.71 -39.59 -3.76
N THR A 68 -2.01 -39.74 -4.89
CA THR A 68 -2.61 -39.90 -6.21
C THR A 68 -3.35 -41.22 -6.34
N TYR A 69 -4.51 -41.16 -7.00
CA TYR A 69 -5.27 -42.31 -7.43
C TYR A 69 -4.87 -42.73 -8.86
N SER A 70 -4.18 -43.87 -9.04
CA SER A 70 -3.96 -44.43 -10.38
C SER A 70 -5.23 -45.12 -10.85
N SER A 71 -5.90 -44.57 -11.87
CA SER A 71 -7.07 -45.21 -12.46
C SER A 71 -6.77 -46.64 -12.90
N THR A 72 -5.54 -46.97 -13.31
CA THR A 72 -5.19 -48.31 -13.81
C THR A 72 -5.07 -49.37 -12.71
N TYR A 73 -4.59 -49.01 -11.51
CA TYR A 73 -4.50 -49.97 -10.38
C TYR A 73 -5.87 -50.30 -9.78
N TYR A 74 -6.80 -49.36 -9.87
CA TYR A 74 -8.14 -49.50 -9.33
C TYR A 74 -9.21 -49.79 -10.41
N LEU A 75 -8.81 -49.89 -11.69
CA LEU A 75 -9.68 -50.36 -12.78
C LEU A 75 -9.83 -51.88 -12.77
N THR A 76 -8.88 -52.62 -12.18
CA THR A 76 -8.97 -54.06 -11.97
C THR A 76 -9.72 -54.43 -10.68
N ASN A 77 -10.12 -53.44 -9.87
CA ASN A 77 -10.81 -53.62 -8.59
C ASN A 77 -12.05 -52.71 -8.54
N GLU A 78 -13.22 -53.23 -8.93
CA GLU A 78 -14.45 -52.43 -9.11
C GLU A 78 -14.88 -51.66 -7.85
N ASP A 79 -14.60 -52.20 -6.66
CA ASP A 79 -14.92 -51.58 -5.37
C ASP A 79 -14.17 -50.27 -5.08
N LEU A 80 -13.11 -50.00 -5.85
CA LEU A 80 -12.20 -48.88 -5.62
C LEU A 80 -12.25 -47.81 -6.68
N LYS A 81 -13.05 -48.00 -7.73
CA LYS A 81 -13.20 -47.05 -8.83
C LYS A 81 -13.64 -45.67 -8.32
N GLY A 82 -12.75 -44.67 -8.39
CA GLY A 82 -13.00 -43.28 -7.97
C GLY A 82 -12.79 -42.96 -6.48
N ARG A 83 -12.25 -43.86 -5.64
CA ARG A 83 -12.02 -43.60 -4.20
C ARG A 83 -10.57 -43.16 -3.91
N ARG A 84 -10.36 -41.95 -3.35
CA ARG A 84 -9.03 -41.48 -2.89
C ARG A 84 -8.58 -42.24 -1.63
N ALA A 85 -7.27 -42.41 -1.46
CA ALA A 85 -6.70 -42.96 -0.23
C ALA A 85 -7.03 -42.04 0.96
N ASN A 86 -7.31 -42.64 2.13
CA ASN A 86 -7.53 -41.88 3.36
C ASN A 86 -6.20 -41.69 4.07
N ASP A 87 -5.49 -40.64 3.68
CA ASP A 87 -4.19 -40.28 4.23
C ASP A 87 -4.18 -38.83 4.74
N TYR A 88 -3.22 -38.53 5.61
CA TYR A 88 -2.87 -37.15 5.92
C TYR A 88 -1.37 -36.97 6.06
N LEU A 89 -0.94 -35.74 5.82
CA LEU A 89 0.44 -35.32 5.95
C LEU A 89 0.52 -33.96 6.64
N VAL A 90 1.36 -33.86 7.65
CA VAL A 90 1.78 -32.61 8.28
C VAL A 90 3.21 -32.33 7.86
N GLY A 91 3.40 -31.24 7.13
CA GLY A 91 4.71 -30.78 6.65
C GLY A 91 5.14 -29.51 7.36
N ALA A 92 6.46 -29.28 7.37
CA ALA A 92 7.06 -28.03 7.75
C ALA A 92 8.06 -27.56 6.68
N ASP A 93 8.06 -26.29 6.33
CA ASP A 93 9.02 -25.71 5.39
C ASP A 93 9.84 -24.64 6.10
N VAL A 94 11.17 -24.84 6.13
CA VAL A 94 12.12 -23.84 6.63
C VAL A 94 12.82 -23.20 5.46
N ASN A 95 12.65 -21.90 5.32
CA ASN A 95 13.17 -21.09 4.22
C ASN A 95 14.16 -20.06 4.75
N LEU A 96 15.32 -19.96 4.10
CA LEU A 96 16.32 -18.92 4.35
C LEU A 96 16.63 -18.23 3.04
N ALA A 97 16.51 -16.91 2.98
CA ALA A 97 16.83 -16.12 1.79
C ALA A 97 17.59 -14.85 2.14
N MET A 98 18.35 -14.33 1.18
CA MET A 98 19.07 -13.07 1.29
C MET A 98 18.99 -12.28 -0.02
N GLY A 99 18.80 -10.96 0.10
CA GLY A 99 18.99 -10.04 -1.01
C GLY A 99 20.49 -9.84 -1.28
N LEU A 100 20.94 -10.15 -2.49
CA LEU A 100 22.32 -9.98 -2.92
C LEU A 100 22.54 -8.60 -3.53
N THR A 101 21.66 -8.20 -4.44
CA THR A 101 21.67 -6.89 -5.10
C THR A 101 20.26 -6.34 -5.21
N LYS A 102 20.10 -5.12 -5.74
CA LYS A 102 18.77 -4.51 -5.97
C LYS A 102 17.90 -5.30 -6.98
N ASN A 103 18.50 -6.25 -7.71
CA ASN A 103 17.85 -7.06 -8.74
C ASN A 103 17.98 -8.56 -8.49
N TRP A 104 18.68 -8.99 -7.44
CA TRP A 104 19.05 -10.40 -7.27
C TRP A 104 18.91 -10.85 -5.83
N ASP A 105 18.16 -11.93 -5.58
CA ASP A 105 18.17 -12.65 -4.32
C ASP A 105 18.47 -14.15 -4.51
N PHE A 106 18.90 -14.76 -3.41
CA PHE A 106 19.22 -16.18 -3.31
C PHE A 106 18.65 -16.72 -2.01
N GLY A 107 18.24 -17.98 -2.01
CA GLY A 107 17.87 -18.66 -0.79
C GLY A 107 17.85 -20.17 -0.93
N VAL A 108 17.51 -20.83 0.16
CA VAL A 108 17.37 -22.27 0.28
C VAL A 108 16.09 -22.58 1.05
N ALA A 109 15.30 -23.51 0.51
CA ALA A 109 14.15 -24.10 1.20
C ALA A 109 14.46 -25.53 1.62
N MET A 110 14.04 -25.89 2.84
CA MET A 110 14.25 -27.19 3.46
C MET A 110 12.89 -27.69 3.98
N PRO A 111 12.12 -28.41 3.15
CA PRO A 111 10.87 -29.07 3.55
C PRO A 111 11.10 -30.34 4.38
N PHE A 112 10.25 -30.54 5.38
CA PHE A 112 10.24 -31.69 6.29
C PHE A 112 8.83 -32.29 6.33
N VAL A 113 8.75 -33.62 6.39
CA VAL A 113 7.51 -34.28 6.85
C VAL A 113 7.61 -34.46 8.36
N VAL A 114 6.66 -33.87 9.09
CA VAL A 114 6.58 -33.92 10.56
C VAL A 114 5.83 -35.16 11.01
N THR A 115 4.66 -35.38 10.41
CA THR A 115 3.90 -36.62 10.58
C THR A 115 3.16 -36.93 9.29
N ALA A 116 2.94 -38.21 9.03
CA ALA A 116 2.17 -38.73 7.93
C ALA A 116 1.54 -40.03 8.40
N GLN A 117 0.29 -40.24 8.03
CA GLN A 117 -0.40 -41.48 8.29
C GLN A 117 -1.20 -41.84 7.06
N ASN A 118 -1.17 -43.11 6.71
CA ASN A 118 -1.98 -43.63 5.64
C ASN A 118 -2.80 -44.81 6.14
N GLN A 119 -4.11 -44.73 5.95
CA GLN A 119 -4.99 -45.88 6.04
C GLN A 119 -5.24 -46.38 4.64
N ASP A 120 -4.25 -47.07 4.09
CA ASP A 120 -4.37 -47.74 2.82
C ASP A 120 -4.80 -49.20 3.05
N PRO A 121 -6.03 -49.58 2.66
CA PRO A 121 -6.53 -50.94 2.83
C PRO A 121 -5.80 -51.97 1.95
N TYR A 122 -5.00 -51.53 0.98
CA TYR A 122 -4.38 -52.36 -0.05
C TYR A 122 -2.86 -52.48 0.10
N GLY A 123 -2.32 -51.93 1.18
CA GLY A 123 -0.92 -52.07 1.55
C GLY A 123 0.07 -51.25 0.71
N VAL A 124 -0.30 -50.58 -0.38
CA VAL A 124 0.61 -49.75 -1.20
C VAL A 124 1.26 -48.58 -0.44
N SER A 125 0.81 -48.26 0.77
CA SER A 125 1.52 -47.41 1.73
C SER A 125 2.47 -48.20 2.61
N TYR A 126 3.75 -48.22 2.22
CA TYR A 126 4.77 -49.01 2.90
C TYR A 126 5.78 -48.16 3.71
N PHE A 127 5.63 -46.83 3.79
CA PHE A 127 6.75 -45.96 4.19
C PHE A 127 6.36 -44.67 4.94
N ASP A 128 6.12 -44.80 6.24
CA ASP A 128 5.80 -43.67 7.13
C ASP A 128 7.04 -43.27 7.96
N ARG A 129 7.96 -42.50 7.38
CA ARG A 129 9.06 -41.89 8.16
C ARG A 129 9.04 -40.37 8.04
N PHE A 130 9.56 -39.71 9.07
CA PHE A 130 9.53 -38.26 9.22
C PHE A 130 10.93 -37.67 9.00
N GLY A 131 10.97 -36.43 8.50
CA GLY A 131 12.16 -35.58 8.40
C GLY A 131 12.36 -34.96 7.01
N LEU A 132 13.60 -34.53 6.73
CA LEU A 132 13.96 -33.70 5.57
C LEU A 132 13.69 -34.43 4.25
N THR A 133 12.91 -33.83 3.35
CA THR A 133 12.55 -34.45 2.07
C THR A 133 13.46 -34.02 0.92
N GLU A 134 13.88 -32.76 0.90
CA GLU A 134 14.78 -32.21 -0.11
C GLU A 134 15.50 -30.96 0.40
N VAL A 135 16.55 -30.56 -0.31
CA VAL A 135 17.16 -29.23 -0.19
C VAL A 135 16.97 -28.49 -1.51
N ARG A 136 16.41 -27.28 -1.45
CA ARG A 136 16.06 -26.48 -2.63
C ARG A 136 16.76 -25.13 -2.64
N PRO A 137 18.02 -25.03 -3.09
CA PRO A 137 18.58 -23.75 -3.48
C PRO A 137 17.76 -23.12 -4.62
N MET A 138 17.52 -21.83 -4.49
CA MET A 138 16.75 -21.01 -5.43
C MET A 138 17.41 -19.65 -5.58
N THR A 139 17.30 -19.08 -6.76
CA THR A 139 17.69 -17.72 -7.04
C THR A 139 16.67 -17.01 -7.90
N LYS A 140 16.49 -15.71 -7.67
CA LYS A 140 15.59 -14.87 -8.46
C LYS A 140 16.29 -13.61 -8.92
N TYR A 141 16.20 -13.34 -10.22
CA TYR A 141 16.76 -12.16 -10.85
C TYR A 141 15.66 -11.33 -11.51
N ARG A 142 15.42 -10.11 -11.01
CA ARG A 142 14.53 -9.11 -11.60
C ARG A 142 15.27 -8.35 -12.70
N TRP A 143 14.92 -8.59 -13.95
CA TRP A 143 15.56 -7.95 -15.10
C TRP A 143 14.80 -6.70 -15.61
N TYR A 144 13.56 -6.46 -15.14
CA TYR A 144 12.79 -5.25 -15.44
C TYR A 144 11.82 -4.88 -14.30
N GLY A 145 11.54 -3.60 -14.13
CA GLY A 145 10.56 -3.08 -13.17
C GLY A 145 11.12 -2.73 -11.79
N ASP A 146 10.22 -2.53 -10.84
CA ASP A 146 10.50 -2.09 -9.47
C ASP A 146 9.70 -2.89 -8.42
N ASP A 147 9.49 -2.32 -7.23
CA ASP A 147 8.78 -3.02 -6.15
C ASP A 147 7.26 -3.08 -6.35
N ASN A 148 6.71 -2.25 -7.23
CA ASN A 148 5.29 -2.23 -7.58
C ASN A 148 4.97 -3.18 -8.73
N GLY A 149 5.96 -3.66 -9.47
CA GLY A 149 5.74 -4.61 -10.56
C GLY A 149 6.92 -4.69 -11.50
N GLY A 150 6.96 -5.75 -12.30
CA GLY A 150 8.06 -6.00 -13.20
C GLY A 150 8.10 -7.40 -13.74
N PHE A 151 9.30 -7.78 -14.21
CA PHE A 151 9.60 -9.11 -14.68
C PHE A 151 10.84 -9.67 -14.01
N ALA A 152 10.77 -10.96 -13.66
CA ALA A 152 11.88 -11.68 -13.08
C ALA A 152 11.97 -13.11 -13.62
N THR A 153 13.13 -13.71 -13.40
CA THR A 153 13.38 -15.12 -13.65
C THR A 153 13.73 -15.79 -12.33
N VAL A 154 13.10 -16.92 -12.04
CA VAL A 154 13.40 -17.77 -10.89
C VAL A 154 14.02 -19.07 -11.39
N LEU A 155 15.13 -19.45 -10.78
CA LEU A 155 15.81 -20.72 -11.00
C LEU A 155 15.88 -21.47 -9.68
N SER A 156 15.52 -22.74 -9.66
CA SER A 156 15.73 -23.61 -8.49
C SER A 156 16.22 -24.99 -8.89
N ALA A 157 16.96 -25.61 -7.97
CA ALA A 157 17.41 -26.99 -8.08
C ALA A 157 17.01 -27.74 -6.82
N ASN A 158 16.27 -28.83 -6.98
CA ASN A 158 15.73 -29.65 -5.91
C ASN A 158 16.59 -30.90 -5.77
N PHE A 159 17.26 -31.03 -4.63
CA PHE A 159 18.08 -32.20 -4.30
C PHE A 159 17.31 -33.11 -3.35
N ASN A 160 16.74 -34.17 -3.92
CA ASN A 160 15.92 -35.13 -3.21
C ASN A 160 16.74 -35.88 -2.15
N GLN A 161 16.24 -35.93 -0.92
CA GLN A 161 16.83 -36.71 0.19
C GLN A 161 16.05 -38.01 0.43
N ILE A 162 14.91 -38.18 -0.24
CA ILE A 162 14.09 -39.37 -0.12
C ILE A 162 14.69 -40.51 -0.95
N SER A 163 14.82 -41.68 -0.33
CA SER A 163 15.12 -42.94 -1.00
C SER A 163 13.82 -43.66 -1.36
N ASN A 164 13.81 -44.42 -2.47
CA ASN A 164 12.70 -45.27 -2.90
C ASN A 164 11.36 -44.54 -3.13
N ASN A 165 11.38 -43.27 -3.51
CA ASN A 165 10.16 -42.52 -3.83
C ASN A 165 9.51 -43.06 -5.12
N PRO A 166 8.28 -43.60 -5.12
CA PRO A 166 7.65 -44.15 -6.34
C PRO A 166 7.34 -43.09 -7.40
N PHE A 167 7.31 -41.80 -7.01
CA PHE A 167 7.06 -40.66 -7.89
C PHE A 167 8.34 -40.03 -8.44
N ALA A 168 9.46 -40.08 -7.71
CA ALA A 168 10.75 -39.60 -8.21
C ALA A 168 11.59 -40.72 -8.83
N GLY A 169 11.37 -41.97 -8.40
CA GLY A 169 12.18 -43.15 -8.71
C GLY A 169 13.21 -43.48 -7.62
N ASP A 170 13.86 -44.64 -7.75
CA ASP A 170 15.05 -44.99 -6.96
C ASP A 170 16.27 -44.21 -7.46
N LYS A 171 16.99 -43.57 -6.52
CA LYS A 171 18.13 -42.67 -6.76
C LYS A 171 17.85 -41.61 -7.84
N PRO A 172 16.83 -40.76 -7.67
CA PRO A 172 16.54 -39.71 -8.62
C PRO A 172 17.69 -38.70 -8.65
N GLY A 173 17.94 -38.11 -9.81
CA GLY A 173 18.80 -36.94 -9.94
C GLY A 173 18.08 -35.66 -9.50
N PRO A 174 18.75 -34.51 -9.55
CA PRO A 174 18.12 -33.23 -9.21
C PRO A 174 17.00 -32.86 -10.17
N THR A 175 15.98 -32.17 -9.63
CA THR A 175 14.92 -31.54 -10.42
C THR A 175 15.21 -30.05 -10.56
N PHE A 176 15.20 -29.51 -11.78
CA PHE A 176 15.47 -28.11 -12.06
C PHE A 176 14.20 -27.39 -12.48
N ASN A 177 13.93 -26.22 -11.91
CA ASN A 177 12.82 -25.35 -12.32
C ASN A 177 13.38 -24.04 -12.88
N LEU A 178 12.80 -23.61 -14.01
CA LEU A 178 12.96 -22.28 -14.58
C LEU A 178 11.57 -21.66 -14.69
N GLU A 179 11.34 -20.53 -14.03
CA GLU A 179 10.08 -19.78 -14.08
C GLU A 179 10.31 -18.33 -14.52
N LEU A 180 9.45 -17.86 -15.41
CA LEU A 180 9.29 -16.45 -15.75
C LEU A 180 8.16 -15.89 -14.90
N VAL A 181 8.42 -14.74 -14.28
CA VAL A 181 7.53 -14.08 -13.33
C VAL A 181 7.17 -12.71 -13.88
N ALA A 182 5.88 -12.37 -13.84
CA ALA A 182 5.37 -11.04 -14.14
C ALA A 182 4.37 -10.62 -13.06
N ASP A 183 4.47 -9.39 -12.59
CA ASP A 183 3.52 -8.88 -11.59
C ASP A 183 3.36 -7.36 -11.69
N THR A 184 2.26 -6.86 -11.13
CA THR A 184 1.92 -5.44 -11.10
C THR A 184 1.04 -5.10 -9.90
N THR A 185 1.08 -3.84 -9.47
CA THR A 185 0.30 -3.28 -8.36
C THR A 185 -0.51 -2.10 -8.88
N THR A 186 -1.80 -2.07 -8.58
CA THR A 186 -2.69 -0.97 -8.96
C THR A 186 -2.53 0.23 -8.01
N ASP A 187 -3.04 1.39 -8.43
CA ASP A 187 -3.09 2.60 -7.58
C ASP A 187 -3.89 2.38 -6.27
N THR A 188 -4.82 1.41 -6.26
CA THR A 188 -5.59 1.01 -5.07
C THR A 188 -4.81 0.08 -4.13
N GLY A 189 -3.59 -0.34 -4.50
CA GLY A 189 -2.74 -1.24 -3.71
C GLY A 189 -3.03 -2.73 -3.91
N THR A 190 -3.81 -3.10 -4.94
CA THR A 190 -4.08 -4.51 -5.27
C THR A 190 -2.95 -5.04 -6.15
N ARG A 191 -2.35 -6.17 -5.78
CA ARG A 191 -1.26 -6.79 -6.53
C ARG A 191 -1.73 -8.03 -7.28
N TYR A 192 -1.26 -8.16 -8.51
CA TYR A 192 -1.49 -9.32 -9.38
C TYR A 192 -0.15 -9.91 -9.81
N GLY A 193 -0.02 -11.23 -9.78
CA GLY A 193 1.18 -11.94 -10.21
C GLY A 193 0.85 -13.17 -11.04
N VAL A 194 1.70 -13.47 -12.01
CA VAL A 194 1.62 -14.67 -12.86
C VAL A 194 3.01 -15.25 -13.08
N ASN A 195 3.10 -16.58 -13.02
CA ASN A 195 4.31 -17.33 -13.31
C ASN A 195 4.02 -18.37 -14.38
N ILE A 196 5.00 -18.60 -15.26
CA ILE A 196 5.03 -19.74 -16.16
C ILE A 196 6.44 -20.31 -16.18
N GLY A 197 6.57 -21.63 -16.14
CA GLY A 197 7.86 -22.26 -16.06
C GLY A 197 7.91 -23.67 -16.60
N TYR A 198 9.14 -24.17 -16.65
CA TYR A 198 9.46 -25.54 -17.02
C TYR A 198 10.21 -26.21 -15.88
N ARG A 199 9.73 -27.39 -15.50
CA ARG A 199 10.34 -28.27 -14.51
C ARG A 199 10.93 -29.48 -15.21
N LYS A 200 12.25 -29.56 -15.21
CA LYS A 200 13.02 -30.69 -15.73
C LYS A 200 13.34 -31.65 -14.60
N ARG A 201 12.87 -32.88 -14.71
CA ARG A 201 13.12 -33.94 -13.72
C ARG A 201 14.18 -34.91 -14.24
N SER A 202 14.94 -35.47 -13.32
CA SER A 202 15.88 -36.55 -13.61
C SER A 202 15.37 -37.82 -12.92
N PRO A 203 14.29 -38.45 -13.44
CA PRO A 203 13.64 -39.56 -12.75
C PRO A 203 14.60 -40.74 -12.56
N GLY A 204 14.52 -41.34 -11.37
CA GLY A 204 15.21 -42.57 -11.03
C GLY A 204 14.57 -43.80 -11.67
N GLN A 205 15.11 -44.98 -11.33
CA GLN A 205 14.53 -46.26 -11.77
C GLN A 205 13.19 -46.51 -11.06
N LYS A 206 12.31 -47.35 -11.63
CA LYS A 206 11.10 -47.76 -10.90
C LYS A 206 11.49 -48.46 -9.60
N VAL A 207 10.82 -48.08 -8.51
CA VAL A 207 11.05 -48.67 -7.19
C VAL A 207 10.56 -50.12 -7.19
N VAL A 208 11.35 -51.02 -6.65
CA VAL A 208 10.97 -52.42 -6.43
C VAL A 208 10.84 -52.64 -4.92
N LEU A 209 9.71 -53.18 -4.48
CA LEU A 209 9.45 -53.42 -3.06
C LEU A 209 10.32 -54.59 -2.54
N PRO A 210 10.57 -54.67 -1.22
CA PRO A 210 11.25 -55.83 -0.63
C PRO A 210 10.54 -57.18 -0.90
N SER A 211 9.23 -57.14 -1.18
CA SER A 211 8.42 -58.30 -1.61
C SER A 211 8.70 -58.74 -3.06
N GLY A 212 9.47 -57.98 -3.84
CA GLY A 212 9.73 -58.22 -5.27
C GLY A 212 8.70 -57.59 -6.21
N GLU A 213 7.61 -57.04 -5.68
CA GLU A 213 6.57 -56.38 -6.47
C GLU A 213 6.99 -54.95 -6.88
N THR A 214 6.57 -54.52 -8.07
CA THR A 214 6.80 -53.14 -8.54
C THR A 214 5.49 -52.37 -8.44
N PRO A 215 5.43 -51.26 -7.67
CA PRO A 215 4.23 -50.43 -7.59
C PRO A 215 3.81 -49.93 -8.98
N PRO A 216 2.51 -49.69 -9.20
CA PRO A 216 1.98 -49.27 -10.51
C PRO A 216 2.40 -47.85 -10.92
N PHE A 217 3.06 -47.11 -10.03
CA PHE A 217 3.46 -45.72 -10.24
C PHE A 217 4.68 -45.62 -11.15
N VAL A 218 4.67 -44.61 -12.01
CA VAL A 218 5.80 -44.29 -12.89
C VAL A 218 6.40 -42.97 -12.41
N PRO A 219 7.73 -42.89 -12.27
CA PRO A 219 8.40 -41.64 -11.95
C PRO A 219 7.96 -40.49 -12.85
N PHE A 220 7.76 -39.32 -12.25
CA PHE A 220 7.25 -38.14 -12.92
C PHE A 220 8.24 -37.64 -13.97
N LYS A 221 7.70 -37.28 -15.13
CA LYS A 221 8.46 -36.68 -16.22
C LYS A 221 8.46 -35.15 -16.09
N ASP A 222 9.10 -34.49 -17.05
CA ASP A 222 9.12 -33.03 -17.13
C ASP A 222 7.71 -32.45 -17.18
N SER A 223 7.52 -31.26 -16.62
CA SER A 223 6.23 -30.57 -16.57
C SER A 223 6.34 -29.09 -16.85
N ILE A 224 5.32 -28.54 -17.48
CA ILE A 224 5.04 -27.10 -17.47
C ILE A 224 4.42 -26.77 -16.11
N ILE A 225 4.90 -25.73 -15.46
CA ILE A 225 4.36 -25.22 -14.19
C ILE A 225 3.82 -23.82 -14.41
N PHE A 226 2.74 -23.48 -13.73
CA PHE A 226 2.13 -22.16 -13.82
C PHE A 226 1.46 -21.78 -12.51
N SER A 227 1.43 -20.49 -12.23
CA SER A 227 0.72 -19.99 -11.06
C SER A 227 0.22 -18.56 -11.29
N ALA A 228 -0.81 -18.18 -10.54
CA ALA A 228 -1.35 -16.84 -10.55
C ALA A 228 -1.78 -16.45 -9.13
N ALA A 229 -1.65 -15.17 -8.79
CA ALA A 229 -2.03 -14.66 -7.48
C ALA A 229 -2.67 -13.27 -7.57
N VAL A 230 -3.57 -13.01 -6.64
CA VAL A 230 -4.09 -11.68 -6.33
C VAL A 230 -3.95 -11.44 -4.83
N ALA A 231 -3.43 -10.28 -4.46
CA ALA A 231 -3.36 -9.85 -3.07
C ALA A 231 -3.97 -8.45 -2.92
N SER A 232 -4.83 -8.26 -1.94
CA SER A 232 -5.49 -6.98 -1.66
C SER A 232 -5.44 -6.65 -0.17
N ASN A 233 -5.37 -5.38 0.17
CA ASN A 233 -5.39 -4.93 1.56
C ASN A 233 -6.80 -5.05 2.12
N VAL A 234 -6.93 -5.69 3.28
CA VAL A 234 -8.15 -5.72 4.11
C VAL A 234 -8.13 -4.54 5.09
N ASP A 235 -6.95 -4.26 5.64
CA ASP A 235 -6.66 -3.10 6.49
C ASP A 235 -5.20 -2.66 6.27
N THR A 236 -4.67 -1.78 7.13
CA THR A 236 -3.30 -1.25 7.00
C THR A 236 -2.20 -2.29 7.16
N ASN A 237 -2.45 -3.40 7.86
CA ASN A 237 -1.47 -4.43 8.21
C ASN A 237 -1.87 -5.82 7.69
N THR A 238 -3.09 -6.01 7.19
CA THR A 238 -3.61 -7.32 6.78
C THR A 238 -3.94 -7.33 5.29
N LYS A 239 -3.47 -8.36 4.60
CA LYS A 239 -3.79 -8.67 3.20
C LYS A 239 -4.59 -9.95 3.11
N ILE A 240 -5.53 -9.98 2.17
CA ILE A 240 -6.14 -11.21 1.66
C ILE A 240 -5.42 -11.61 0.38
N ILE A 241 -5.09 -12.90 0.27
CA ILE A 241 -4.29 -13.46 -0.82
C ILE A 241 -5.04 -14.64 -1.40
N GLY A 242 -5.38 -14.58 -2.69
CA GLY A 242 -5.90 -15.70 -3.46
C GLY A 242 -4.82 -16.18 -4.43
N GLU A 243 -4.54 -17.48 -4.45
CA GLU A 243 -3.54 -18.07 -5.36
C GLU A 243 -4.10 -19.28 -6.10
N LEU A 244 -3.65 -19.46 -7.33
CA LEU A 244 -3.85 -20.65 -8.15
C LEU A 244 -2.48 -21.20 -8.53
N ASN A 245 -2.23 -22.48 -8.26
CA ASN A 245 -1.00 -23.16 -8.63
C ASN A 245 -1.34 -24.42 -9.44
N GLY A 246 -0.59 -24.68 -10.50
CA GLY A 246 -0.80 -25.87 -11.30
C GLY A 246 0.42 -26.34 -12.06
N SER A 247 0.34 -27.59 -12.52
CA SER A 247 1.34 -28.20 -13.35
C SER A 247 0.73 -29.20 -14.34
N LYS A 248 1.37 -29.34 -15.49
CA LYS A 248 0.96 -30.22 -16.57
C LYS A 248 2.16 -30.93 -17.17
N THR A 249 2.05 -32.23 -17.45
CA THR A 249 3.13 -33.02 -18.05
C THR A 249 3.54 -32.46 -19.42
N ALA A 250 4.84 -32.32 -19.65
CA ALA A 250 5.43 -31.78 -20.88
C ALA A 250 5.84 -32.87 -21.89
N GLN A 251 5.94 -34.14 -21.46
CA GLN A 251 6.37 -35.27 -22.28
C GLN A 251 5.26 -36.33 -22.40
N SER A 252 5.09 -36.90 -23.58
CA SER A 252 4.24 -38.07 -23.79
C SER A 252 4.88 -39.33 -23.16
N SER A 253 4.14 -40.03 -22.29
CA SER A 253 4.40 -41.44 -21.98
C SER A 253 3.34 -42.30 -22.67
N ASP A 254 3.68 -43.57 -22.95
CA ASP A 254 2.97 -44.50 -23.85
C ASP A 254 1.60 -45.01 -23.37
N SER A 255 0.97 -44.39 -22.37
CA SER A 255 -0.44 -44.67 -22.05
C SER A 255 -1.18 -43.45 -21.51
N ASP A 256 -2.35 -43.17 -22.09
CA ASP A 256 -3.21 -42.02 -21.75
C ASP A 256 -3.70 -42.01 -20.28
N THR A 257 -3.62 -43.15 -19.58
CA THR A 257 -4.00 -43.28 -18.16
C THR A 257 -2.95 -42.76 -17.18
N VAL A 258 -1.66 -42.75 -17.53
CA VAL A 258 -0.60 -42.21 -16.66
C VAL A 258 -0.56 -40.67 -16.71
N ARG A 259 -0.99 -40.06 -17.82
CA ARG A 259 -0.98 -38.59 -18.03
C ARG A 259 -1.79 -37.82 -17.00
N LYS A 260 -2.98 -38.29 -16.62
CA LYS A 260 -3.87 -37.60 -15.66
C LYS A 260 -3.39 -37.67 -14.20
N THR A 261 -2.52 -38.64 -13.88
CA THR A 261 -2.00 -38.82 -12.51
C THR A 261 -0.99 -37.75 -12.10
N GLN A 262 -0.38 -37.04 -13.05
CA GLN A 262 0.74 -36.12 -12.79
C GLN A 262 0.35 -34.64 -12.88
N GLU A 263 -0.90 -34.35 -13.25
CA GLU A 263 -1.43 -32.99 -13.33
C GLU A 263 -1.91 -32.54 -11.95
N ALA A 264 -1.57 -31.30 -11.61
CA ALA A 264 -1.96 -30.68 -10.35
C ALA A 264 -2.62 -29.33 -10.62
N LEU A 265 -3.66 -29.01 -9.85
CA LEU A 265 -4.32 -27.72 -9.85
C LEU A 265 -4.90 -27.48 -8.45
N GLU A 266 -4.43 -26.42 -7.79
CA GLU A 266 -4.75 -26.08 -6.41
C GLU A 266 -5.10 -24.60 -6.34
N ILE A 267 -6.25 -24.28 -5.71
CA ILE A 267 -6.62 -22.91 -5.37
C ILE A 267 -6.50 -22.72 -3.87
N SER A 268 -5.97 -21.58 -3.45
CA SER A 268 -5.85 -21.22 -2.05
C SER A 268 -6.37 -19.82 -1.77
N LEU A 269 -6.85 -19.65 -0.54
CA LEU A 269 -7.22 -18.37 0.03
C LEU A 269 -6.56 -18.26 1.40
N GLY A 270 -5.83 -17.17 1.61
CA GLY A 270 -5.11 -16.91 2.86
C GLY A 270 -5.15 -15.45 3.26
N LEU A 271 -4.74 -15.22 4.49
CA LEU A 271 -4.49 -13.90 5.07
C LEU A 271 -3.01 -13.79 5.42
N ARG A 272 -2.45 -12.61 5.20
CA ARG A 272 -1.14 -12.22 5.70
C ARG A 272 -1.30 -11.01 6.60
N HIS A 273 -0.91 -11.14 7.86
CA HIS A 273 -0.91 -10.06 8.84
C HIS A 273 0.53 -9.63 9.16
N GLU A 274 0.83 -8.35 8.96
CA GLU A 274 2.10 -7.73 9.25
C GLU A 274 2.10 -7.24 10.71
N TRP A 275 2.56 -8.10 11.62
CA TRP A 275 2.67 -7.76 13.05
C TRP A 275 3.70 -6.64 13.29
N SER A 276 4.70 -6.54 12.41
CA SER A 276 5.65 -5.43 12.35
C SER A 276 6.27 -5.36 10.94
N LYS A 277 7.09 -4.33 10.68
CA LYS A 277 7.86 -4.23 9.42
C LYS A 277 8.77 -5.43 9.14
N THR A 278 9.10 -6.21 10.18
CA THR A 278 10.02 -7.35 10.10
C THR A 278 9.34 -8.70 10.32
N LEU A 279 8.09 -8.73 10.79
CA LEU A 279 7.42 -9.97 11.19
C LEU A 279 6.05 -10.05 10.54
N LYS A 280 5.84 -11.11 9.76
CA LYS A 280 4.60 -11.39 9.06
C LYS A 280 4.10 -12.78 9.45
N LEU A 281 2.79 -12.88 9.61
CA LEU A 281 2.07 -14.12 9.87
C LEU A 281 1.17 -14.43 8.68
N ASP A 282 1.32 -15.63 8.13
CA ASP A 282 0.54 -16.17 7.03
C ASP A 282 -0.40 -17.26 7.56
N GLY A 283 -1.63 -17.32 7.07
CA GLY A 283 -2.55 -18.39 7.39
C GLY A 283 -3.61 -18.54 6.31
N GLY A 284 -3.90 -19.78 5.91
CA GLY A 284 -4.85 -20.00 4.83
C GLY A 284 -5.24 -21.45 4.64
N ALA A 285 -6.11 -21.66 3.66
CA ALA A 285 -6.57 -22.98 3.25
C ALA A 285 -6.53 -23.10 1.73
N ALA A 286 -6.42 -24.33 1.25
CA ALA A 286 -6.39 -24.65 -0.17
C ALA A 286 -7.13 -25.95 -0.46
N THR A 287 -7.57 -26.11 -1.70
CA THR A 287 -8.26 -27.31 -2.20
C THR A 287 -7.96 -27.52 -3.68
N HIS A 288 -8.19 -28.74 -4.17
CA HIS A 288 -8.04 -29.05 -5.58
C HIS A 288 -9.12 -28.38 -6.45
N LEU A 289 -8.79 -28.16 -7.72
CA LEU A 289 -9.72 -27.67 -8.73
C LEU A 289 -9.89 -28.71 -9.84
N GLY A 290 -11.13 -29.12 -10.11
CA GLY A 290 -11.45 -30.10 -11.13
C GLY A 290 -10.93 -31.51 -10.81
N SER A 291 -10.87 -32.35 -11.84
CA SER A 291 -10.54 -33.78 -11.72
C SER A 291 -9.05 -34.11 -11.79
N VAL A 292 -8.19 -33.20 -11.30
CA VAL A 292 -6.74 -33.38 -11.21
C VAL A 292 -6.37 -34.31 -10.06
N GLN A 293 -5.29 -35.07 -10.21
CA GLN A 293 -4.97 -36.16 -9.29
C GLN A 293 -3.81 -35.84 -8.35
N ALA A 294 -2.96 -34.85 -8.65
CA ALA A 294 -1.76 -34.52 -7.88
C ALA A 294 -1.94 -33.35 -6.87
N THR A 295 -3.12 -33.21 -6.26
CA THR A 295 -3.44 -32.16 -5.28
C THR A 295 -4.26 -32.74 -4.12
N PRO A 296 -3.98 -32.38 -2.85
CA PRO A 296 -4.82 -32.80 -1.72
C PRO A 296 -6.27 -32.32 -1.82
N ASP A 297 -7.18 -33.02 -1.14
CA ASP A 297 -8.58 -32.59 -1.02
C ASP A 297 -8.69 -31.26 -0.28
N MET A 298 -7.87 -31.13 0.77
CA MET A 298 -7.80 -29.95 1.60
C MET A 298 -6.38 -29.78 2.11
N ARG A 299 -5.95 -28.52 2.17
CA ARG A 299 -4.77 -28.10 2.89
C ARG A 299 -5.11 -26.92 3.80
N VAL A 300 -4.53 -26.90 4.99
CA VAL A 300 -4.51 -25.73 5.87
C VAL A 300 -3.06 -25.44 6.19
N TYR A 301 -2.68 -24.16 6.18
CA TYR A 301 -1.32 -23.76 6.49
C TYR A 301 -1.28 -22.56 7.42
N VAL A 302 -0.18 -22.47 8.16
CA VAL A 302 0.22 -21.31 8.94
C VAL A 302 1.71 -21.09 8.72
N GLY A 303 2.14 -19.84 8.61
CA GLY A 303 3.52 -19.50 8.37
C GLY A 303 3.94 -18.23 9.07
N LEU A 304 5.23 -18.14 9.38
CA LEU A 304 5.85 -16.97 9.94
C LEU A 304 7.03 -16.59 9.05
N ASN A 305 7.06 -15.33 8.63
CA ASN A 305 8.19 -14.74 7.94
C ASN A 305 8.83 -13.67 8.81
N TYR A 306 10.10 -13.87 9.15
CA TYR A 306 10.90 -12.94 9.91
C TYR A 306 12.04 -12.39 9.06
N GLN A 307 11.98 -11.09 8.78
CA GLN A 307 13.00 -10.35 8.04
C GLN A 307 13.95 -9.65 9.00
N PHE A 308 15.24 -9.84 8.77
CA PHE A 308 16.29 -9.29 9.62
C PHE A 308 17.53 -8.94 8.78
N GLY A 309 18.32 -7.98 9.26
CA GLY A 309 19.59 -7.62 8.63
C GLY A 309 20.08 -6.21 8.98
N PRO A 310 21.39 -6.04 9.26
CA PRO A 310 22.07 -4.75 9.13
C PRO A 310 23.46 -4.81 8.44
N ILE A 311 23.69 -3.86 7.51
CA ILE A 311 24.96 -3.30 7.00
C ILE A 311 26.01 -4.30 6.47
N CYS A 312 25.83 -4.90 5.28
CA CYS A 312 27.01 -5.15 4.44
C CYS A 312 27.46 -3.78 3.91
N GLY A 313 28.49 -3.21 4.53
CA GLY A 313 29.07 -1.92 4.13
C GLY A 313 28.14 -0.74 4.38
N SER A 314 28.57 0.18 5.24
CA SER A 314 28.02 1.52 5.36
C SER A 314 28.37 2.38 4.15
N ASP A 315 28.13 1.86 2.95
CA ASP A 315 27.75 2.74 1.86
C ASP A 315 26.24 2.64 1.78
N SER A 316 25.61 3.71 2.20
CA SER A 316 24.45 4.24 1.53
C SER A 316 24.61 4.08 0.01
N ARG A 317 24.24 2.92 -0.53
CA ARG A 317 23.61 2.85 -1.82
C ARG A 317 22.16 2.44 -1.58
N PRO A 318 21.31 3.39 -1.19
CA PRO A 318 20.05 3.43 -1.91
C PRO A 318 20.42 3.40 -3.40
N THR A 319 19.52 3.03 -4.27
CA THR A 319 19.49 3.69 -5.58
C THR A 319 19.19 5.19 -5.35
N GLU A 320 20.04 5.89 -4.58
CA GLU A 320 20.20 7.32 -4.51
C GLU A 320 21.00 7.58 -5.75
N TYR A 321 20.26 7.85 -6.81
CA TYR A 321 20.66 8.88 -7.72
C TYR A 321 21.43 9.96 -6.95
N PRO A 322 22.66 10.31 -7.36
CA PRO A 322 23.41 11.34 -6.64
C PRO A 322 22.55 12.60 -6.63
N ALA A 323 22.29 13.16 -5.45
CA ALA A 323 21.56 14.42 -5.36
C ALA A 323 22.58 15.55 -5.39
N ALA A 324 22.51 16.41 -6.41
CA ALA A 324 23.26 17.66 -6.36
C ALA A 324 22.81 18.46 -5.13
N VAL A 325 23.76 18.95 -4.35
CA VAL A 325 23.55 19.82 -3.18
C VAL A 325 24.30 21.11 -3.44
N LEU A 326 23.55 22.20 -3.60
CA LEU A 326 24.14 23.52 -3.79
C LEU A 326 24.30 24.23 -2.45
N SER A 327 25.47 24.82 -2.26
CA SER A 327 25.75 25.74 -1.17
C SER A 327 25.67 27.18 -1.66
N ASN A 328 25.40 28.12 -0.74
CA ASN A 328 25.28 29.57 -1.03
C ASN A 328 24.16 29.94 -2.03
N VAL A 329 23.11 29.12 -2.13
CA VAL A 329 21.94 29.47 -2.94
C VAL A 329 21.18 30.63 -2.27
N PRO A 330 20.77 31.67 -3.02
CA PRO A 330 19.96 32.73 -2.46
C PRO A 330 18.64 32.19 -1.89
N THR A 331 18.27 32.62 -0.69
CA THR A 331 17.01 32.21 -0.05
C THR A 331 16.01 33.36 -0.04
N GLY A 332 14.77 33.10 -0.42
CA GLY A 332 13.71 34.11 -0.39
C GLY A 332 13.91 35.17 -1.47
N ASN A 333 14.30 36.39 -1.09
CA ASN A 333 14.50 37.50 -2.00
C ASN A 333 15.98 37.90 -2.05
N SER A 334 16.53 38.04 -3.26
CA SER A 334 17.91 38.42 -3.49
C SER A 334 18.02 39.49 -4.57
N ASP A 335 18.85 40.49 -4.33
CA ASP A 335 19.26 41.49 -5.30
C ASP A 335 20.52 41.07 -6.07
N GLN A 336 21.07 39.89 -5.78
CA GLN A 336 22.24 39.37 -6.46
C GLN A 336 21.96 39.16 -7.94
N VAL A 337 22.85 39.68 -8.77
CA VAL A 337 22.86 39.49 -10.23
C VAL A 337 23.98 38.57 -10.69
N LYS A 338 24.98 38.33 -9.84
CA LYS A 338 26.04 37.35 -10.07
C LYS A 338 25.94 36.27 -8.99
N LEU A 339 25.93 35.01 -9.43
CA LEU A 339 25.91 33.87 -8.54
C LEU A 339 27.27 33.19 -8.53
N SER A 340 27.64 32.63 -7.38
CA SER A 340 28.76 31.70 -7.23
C SER A 340 28.34 30.62 -6.23
N MET A 341 27.92 29.47 -6.76
CA MET A 341 27.30 28.40 -5.97
C MET A 341 28.10 27.12 -6.13
N PRO A 342 28.92 26.73 -5.14
CA PRO A 342 29.58 25.44 -5.13
C PRO A 342 28.53 24.34 -5.07
N VAL A 343 28.68 23.36 -5.96
CA VAL A 343 27.83 22.17 -6.04
C VAL A 343 28.62 20.98 -5.49
N SER A 344 28.00 20.28 -4.55
CA SER A 344 28.53 19.08 -3.91
C SER A 344 27.54 17.94 -4.05
N ALA A 345 28.03 16.72 -4.02
CA ALA A 345 27.28 15.48 -3.93
C ALA A 345 28.25 14.38 -3.46
N LYS A 346 27.73 13.22 -3.10
CA LYS A 346 28.56 12.06 -2.73
C LYS A 346 28.95 11.29 -4.00
N ASP A 347 30.21 10.87 -4.12
CA ASP A 347 30.76 9.98 -5.17
C ASP A 347 30.52 10.48 -6.63
N ILE A 348 31.10 11.63 -7.03
CA ILE A 348 30.77 12.36 -8.27
C ILE A 348 31.72 12.13 -9.44
N ALA A 349 31.16 11.79 -10.61
CA ALA A 349 31.83 11.87 -11.91
C ALA A 349 31.55 13.17 -12.68
N GLY A 350 30.37 13.79 -12.49
CA GLY A 350 30.04 15.05 -13.17
C GLY A 350 28.67 15.64 -12.87
N TYR A 351 28.39 16.80 -13.47
CA TYR A 351 27.20 17.60 -13.23
C TYR A 351 26.59 18.16 -14.52
N ARG A 352 25.29 18.45 -14.48
CA ARG A 352 24.58 19.30 -15.45
C ARG A 352 23.66 20.25 -14.70
N TRP A 353 23.51 21.47 -15.20
CA TRP A 353 22.62 22.44 -14.57
C TRP A 353 21.99 23.39 -15.59
N LYS A 354 20.89 24.04 -15.19
CA LYS A 354 20.25 25.13 -15.94
C LYS A 354 19.49 26.07 -15.03
N ILE A 355 19.38 27.33 -15.45
CA ILE A 355 18.76 28.41 -14.67
C ILE A 355 17.87 29.28 -15.55
N GLY A 356 16.80 29.83 -14.99
CA GLY A 356 15.91 30.73 -15.73
C GLY A 356 14.66 31.15 -14.94
N PRO A 357 13.75 31.90 -15.59
CA PRO A 357 12.58 32.44 -14.93
C PRO A 357 11.52 31.36 -14.63
N THR A 358 10.91 31.44 -13.46
CA THR A 358 9.74 30.66 -13.04
C THR A 358 8.46 31.28 -13.61
N PRO A 359 7.51 30.52 -14.17
CA PRO A 359 7.43 29.06 -14.26
C PRO A 359 7.97 28.48 -15.59
N LYS A 360 8.56 29.31 -16.46
CA LYS A 360 9.01 28.87 -17.80
C LYS A 360 10.07 27.76 -17.75
N MET A 361 10.76 27.62 -16.62
CA MET A 361 11.78 26.59 -16.41
C MET A 361 11.16 25.23 -16.06
N ASN A 362 11.36 24.23 -16.93
CA ASN A 362 11.00 22.84 -16.68
C ASN A 362 12.25 21.99 -16.38
N CYS A 363 12.43 21.58 -15.11
CA CYS A 363 13.60 20.80 -14.70
C CYS A 363 13.56 19.33 -15.17
N GLN A 364 12.43 18.83 -15.66
CA GLN A 364 12.23 17.44 -16.09
C GLN A 364 12.43 17.22 -17.59
N GLN A 365 12.75 18.27 -18.35
CA GLN A 365 13.12 18.20 -19.77
C GLN A 365 14.64 18.36 -19.94
N GLU A 366 15.23 17.59 -20.84
CA GLU A 366 16.68 17.63 -21.12
C GLU A 366 17.11 18.98 -21.72
N ASP A 367 16.25 19.62 -22.51
CA ASP A 367 16.58 20.87 -23.20
C ASP A 367 16.99 21.99 -22.24
N GLY A 368 18.10 22.64 -22.57
CA GLY A 368 18.67 23.77 -21.83
C GLY A 368 19.58 23.41 -20.66
N TYR A 369 19.77 22.12 -20.33
CA TYR A 369 20.86 21.71 -19.43
C TYR A 369 22.22 21.97 -20.08
N SER A 370 23.22 22.34 -19.26
CA SER A 370 24.61 22.43 -19.69
C SER A 370 25.13 21.09 -20.22
N ASN A 371 26.25 21.13 -20.93
CA ASN A 371 27.06 19.93 -21.14
C ASN A 371 27.51 19.33 -19.80
N GLU A 372 27.92 18.05 -19.81
CA GLU A 372 28.50 17.40 -18.64
C GLU A 372 29.78 18.13 -18.19
N ILE A 373 29.84 18.51 -16.92
CA ILE A 373 31.01 19.11 -16.29
C ILE A 373 31.57 18.11 -15.28
N SER A 374 32.77 17.62 -15.51
CA SER A 374 33.43 16.62 -14.64
C SER A 374 34.12 17.27 -13.44
N GLY A 375 34.17 16.56 -12.31
CA GLY A 375 34.85 17.02 -11.10
C GLY A 375 34.07 18.07 -10.29
N ASN A 376 34.76 19.00 -9.63
CA ASN A 376 34.13 20.04 -8.80
C ASN A 376 33.41 21.08 -9.67
N LEU A 377 32.15 21.37 -9.35
CA LEU A 377 31.37 22.41 -10.03
C LEU A 377 31.16 23.61 -9.10
N VAL A 378 31.47 24.80 -9.61
CA VAL A 378 30.95 26.07 -9.10
C VAL A 378 30.09 26.67 -10.20
N ILE A 379 28.81 26.91 -9.91
CA ILE A 379 27.91 27.60 -10.84
C ILE A 379 28.17 29.10 -10.72
N ASP A 380 29.05 29.59 -11.60
CA ASP A 380 29.37 31.01 -11.75
C ASP A 380 28.63 31.57 -12.97
N THR A 381 27.54 32.31 -12.73
CA THR A 381 26.69 32.82 -13.82
C THR A 381 26.11 34.19 -13.52
N ASP A 382 25.96 34.99 -14.58
CA ASP A 382 25.29 36.29 -14.54
C ASP A 382 23.80 36.11 -14.84
N ILE A 383 22.98 36.32 -13.80
CA ILE A 383 21.51 36.30 -13.89
C ILE A 383 20.93 37.71 -14.07
N GLY A 384 21.76 38.74 -14.22
CA GLY A 384 21.37 40.10 -14.54
C GLY A 384 20.34 40.21 -15.68
N PRO A 385 20.53 39.50 -16.82
CA PRO A 385 19.59 39.51 -17.94
C PRO A 385 18.23 38.85 -17.66
N ILE A 386 18.11 37.98 -16.65
CA ILE A 386 16.81 37.37 -16.30
C ILE A 386 15.93 38.44 -15.63
N PRO A 387 14.66 38.64 -16.03
CA PRO A 387 13.79 39.65 -15.41
C PRO A 387 13.61 39.44 -13.90
N ASP A 388 13.34 40.53 -13.16
CA ASP A 388 12.93 40.44 -11.76
C ASP A 388 11.67 39.56 -11.63
N GLY A 389 11.64 38.73 -10.59
CA GLY A 389 10.62 37.68 -10.43
C GLY A 389 11.20 36.36 -9.94
N GLY A 390 10.41 35.29 -10.06
CA GLY A 390 10.85 33.96 -9.63
C GLY A 390 11.97 33.43 -10.52
N ILE A 391 13.01 32.87 -9.90
CA ILE A 391 14.10 32.13 -10.54
C ILE A 391 14.00 30.66 -10.13
N THR A 392 14.22 29.77 -11.07
CA THR A 392 14.39 28.33 -10.83
C THR A 392 15.76 27.91 -11.33
N LEU A 393 16.48 27.16 -10.50
CA LEU A 393 17.74 26.50 -10.81
C LEU A 393 17.55 24.99 -10.68
N CYS A 394 17.90 24.25 -11.72
CA CYS A 394 17.87 22.80 -11.75
C CYS A 394 19.31 22.28 -11.84
N ALA A 395 19.65 21.28 -11.03
CA ALA A 395 20.94 20.59 -11.09
C ALA A 395 20.76 19.08 -11.05
N LEU A 396 21.61 18.39 -11.81
CA LEU A 396 21.73 16.94 -11.87
C LEU A 396 23.18 16.57 -11.56
N ALA A 397 23.38 15.52 -10.78
CA ALA A 397 24.68 14.92 -10.57
C ALA A 397 24.78 13.56 -11.28
N LYS A 398 26.01 13.15 -11.58
CA LYS A 398 26.40 11.83 -12.10
C LYS A 398 27.40 11.24 -11.13
N ASN A 399 27.19 9.99 -10.75
CA ASN A 399 28.11 9.34 -9.82
C ASN A 399 29.31 8.71 -10.55
N ASP A 400 30.33 8.28 -9.81
CA ASP A 400 31.53 7.60 -10.33
C ASP A 400 31.25 6.34 -11.15
N ASN A 401 30.07 5.73 -10.97
CA ASN A 401 29.60 4.59 -11.77
C ASN A 401 28.90 5.01 -13.08
N GLY A 402 28.90 6.31 -13.39
CA GLY A 402 28.31 6.88 -14.60
C GLY A 402 26.79 7.07 -14.59
N ILE A 403 26.13 6.89 -13.43
CA ILE A 403 24.67 6.98 -13.31
C ILE A 403 24.26 8.42 -12.98
N TRP A 404 23.41 9.00 -13.82
CA TRP A 404 22.81 10.31 -13.62
C TRP A 404 21.61 10.30 -12.67
N GLN A 405 21.40 11.41 -11.97
CA GLN A 405 20.13 11.74 -11.37
C GLN A 405 19.02 11.80 -12.43
N PRO A 406 17.85 11.18 -12.23
CA PRO A 406 16.83 11.08 -13.25
C PRO A 406 16.16 12.43 -13.41
N LEU A 407 15.81 12.77 -14.64
CA LEU A 407 15.02 13.97 -14.93
C LEU A 407 13.67 14.01 -14.21
N SER A 408 13.15 12.86 -13.75
CA SER A 408 11.94 12.82 -12.93
C SER A 408 12.15 13.31 -11.49
N LYS A 409 13.39 13.36 -11.00
CA LYS A 409 13.75 13.79 -9.64
C LYS A 409 15.01 14.69 -9.62
N PRO A 410 15.01 15.85 -10.32
CA PRO A 410 16.15 16.77 -10.33
C PRO A 410 16.26 17.51 -8.99
N THR A 411 17.44 18.05 -8.66
CA THR A 411 17.56 18.99 -7.53
C THR A 411 17.08 20.36 -8.00
N ILE A 412 16.09 20.93 -7.30
CA ILE A 412 15.45 22.19 -7.67
C ILE A 412 15.62 23.21 -6.55
N TYR A 413 16.09 24.41 -6.90
CA TYR A 413 16.11 25.57 -6.02
C TYR A 413 15.29 26.72 -6.62
N ARG A 414 14.61 27.47 -5.75
CA ARG A 414 13.77 28.61 -6.15
C ARG A 414 13.96 29.81 -5.22
N TRP A 415 14.04 31.00 -5.80
CA TRP A 415 14.04 32.27 -5.09
C TRP A 415 13.45 33.37 -5.96
N VAL A 416 13.30 34.58 -5.41
CA VAL A 416 12.86 35.77 -6.13
C VAL A 416 14.05 36.69 -6.33
N LYS A 417 14.35 37.07 -7.59
CA LYS A 417 15.27 38.16 -7.89
C LYS A 417 14.51 39.49 -7.81
N SER A 418 14.88 40.38 -6.91
CA SER A 418 14.30 41.72 -6.82
C SER A 418 15.27 42.71 -6.19
N LYS A 419 15.38 43.89 -6.80
CA LYS A 419 16.13 45.02 -6.23
C LYS A 419 15.47 45.64 -4.99
N LYS A 420 14.23 45.25 -4.66
CA LYS A 420 13.49 45.75 -3.49
C LYS A 420 13.51 44.71 -2.37
N LYS A 421 14.05 45.07 -1.20
CA LYS A 421 14.02 44.25 0.02
C LYS A 421 12.55 43.96 0.41
N LEU A 422 12.15 42.69 0.42
CA LEU A 422 10.79 42.30 0.81
C LEU A 422 10.68 42.32 2.34
N ALA A 423 9.58 42.86 2.89
CA ALA A 423 9.32 42.86 4.33
C ALA A 423 9.24 41.42 4.85
N LYS A 424 9.76 41.17 6.07
CA LYS A 424 9.63 39.85 6.71
C LYS A 424 8.14 39.51 6.84
N PRO A 425 7.72 38.29 6.47
CA PRO A 425 6.32 37.91 6.59
C PRO A 425 5.88 37.89 8.06
N PRO A 426 4.62 38.25 8.36
CA PRO A 426 4.08 38.23 9.71
C PRO A 426 3.93 36.78 10.23
N VAL A 427 3.90 36.61 11.55
CA VAL A 427 3.64 35.31 12.21
C VAL A 427 2.15 35.22 12.56
N ALA A 428 1.47 34.20 12.05
CA ALA A 428 0.05 33.97 12.29
C ALA A 428 -0.26 33.60 13.75
N VAL A 429 -1.45 33.96 14.22
CA VAL A 429 -1.99 33.63 15.55
C VAL A 429 -3.49 33.36 15.41
N MET A 430 -3.94 32.19 15.87
CA MET A 430 -5.36 31.90 16.12
C MET A 430 -5.74 32.32 17.54
N THR A 431 -6.83 33.05 17.70
CA THR A 431 -7.20 33.64 19.00
C THR A 431 -8.17 32.80 19.81
N THR A 432 -8.97 31.94 19.18
CA THR A 432 -9.92 31.06 19.89
C THR A 432 -9.68 29.61 19.50
N VAL A 433 -8.74 28.95 20.19
CA VAL A 433 -8.42 27.53 19.98
C VAL A 433 -8.78 26.74 21.23
N PRO A 434 -9.44 25.56 21.10
CA PRO A 434 -9.74 24.73 22.26
C PRO A 434 -8.48 24.39 23.06
N GLN A 435 -8.60 24.39 24.38
CA GLN A 435 -7.51 24.05 25.29
C GLN A 435 -7.77 22.71 25.94
N GLY A 436 -6.74 21.86 26.03
CA GLY A 436 -6.84 20.55 26.68
C GLY A 436 -7.84 19.62 25.98
N VAL A 437 -8.90 19.22 26.69
CA VAL A 437 -9.93 18.31 26.20
C VAL A 437 -11.16 19.11 25.75
N SER A 438 -11.67 18.84 24.56
CA SER A 438 -12.80 19.56 23.97
C SER A 438 -13.80 18.63 23.29
N ASP A 439 -15.08 18.99 23.37
CA ASP A 439 -16.21 18.37 22.63
C ASP A 439 -16.65 19.22 21.43
N VAL A 440 -15.84 20.20 21.02
CA VAL A 440 -16.11 21.06 19.86
C VAL A 440 -16.08 20.23 18.58
N ILE A 441 -17.10 20.42 17.76
CA ILE A 441 -17.36 19.72 16.49
C ILE A 441 -17.35 20.66 15.28
N GLU A 442 -17.45 21.97 15.51
CA GLU A 442 -17.17 23.02 14.53
C GLU A 442 -16.10 23.95 15.10
N PHE A 443 -14.95 23.94 14.46
CA PHE A 443 -13.86 24.86 14.74
C PHE A 443 -14.17 26.23 14.14
N TYR A 444 -14.11 27.27 14.95
CA TYR A 444 -14.21 28.67 14.55
C TYR A 444 -13.13 29.47 15.27
N SER A 445 -12.17 30.01 14.52
CA SER A 445 -11.06 30.76 15.12
C SER A 445 -10.66 31.96 14.27
N PRO A 446 -10.77 33.20 14.77
CA PRO A 446 -10.17 34.35 14.11
C PRO A 446 -8.66 34.14 13.97
N VAL A 447 -8.15 34.37 12.76
CA VAL A 447 -6.72 34.32 12.47
C VAL A 447 -6.20 35.73 12.28
N THR A 448 -5.19 36.08 13.05
CA THR A 448 -4.47 37.36 12.92
C THR A 448 -2.97 37.09 12.76
N ALA A 449 -2.17 38.15 12.77
CA ALA A 449 -0.74 38.08 12.99
C ALA A 449 -0.35 38.63 14.36
N LYS A 450 0.85 38.26 14.85
CA LYS A 450 1.46 38.80 16.08
C LYS A 450 1.41 40.34 16.12
N ASN A 451 1.56 40.99 14.97
CA ASN A 451 1.17 42.39 14.76
C ASN A 451 -0.01 42.46 13.79
N PRO A 452 -1.24 42.76 14.26
CA PRO A 452 -2.45 42.73 13.42
C PRO A 452 -2.46 43.70 12.24
N LYS A 453 -1.59 44.72 12.24
CA LYS A 453 -1.49 45.69 11.13
C LYS A 453 -0.68 45.18 9.94
N ASP A 454 0.03 44.06 10.09
CA ASP A 454 1.06 43.65 9.14
C ASP A 454 0.65 42.47 8.23
N TYR A 455 -0.60 42.00 8.32
CA TYR A 455 -1.09 40.85 7.55
C TYR A 455 -2.32 41.19 6.68
N ALA A 456 -2.40 40.56 5.52
CA ALA A 456 -3.48 40.73 4.53
C ALA A 456 -4.41 39.51 4.49
N ALA A 457 -3.83 38.30 4.58
CA ALA A 457 -4.53 37.05 4.40
C ALA A 457 -3.88 35.94 5.23
N TYR A 458 -4.51 34.78 5.28
CA TYR A 458 -3.99 33.58 5.91
C TYR A 458 -4.44 32.31 5.20
N THR A 459 -3.82 31.20 5.57
CA THR A 459 -4.27 29.85 5.23
C THR A 459 -4.06 28.92 6.42
N PHE A 460 -4.89 27.89 6.54
CA PHE A 460 -4.86 26.97 7.66
C PHE A 460 -5.16 25.52 7.27
N LYS A 461 -4.70 24.58 8.08
CA LYS A 461 -4.92 23.14 7.93
C LYS A 461 -5.29 22.56 9.29
N ILE A 462 -6.32 21.72 9.36
CA ILE A 462 -6.79 21.11 10.62
C ILE A 462 -7.12 19.64 10.36
N GLY A 463 -6.60 18.75 11.21
CA GLY A 463 -6.83 17.32 11.11
C GLY A 463 -6.31 16.52 12.32
N PRO A 464 -6.35 15.18 12.26
CA PRO A 464 -5.78 14.33 13.30
C PRO A 464 -4.27 14.57 13.39
N THR A 465 -3.73 14.68 14.60
CA THR A 465 -2.30 14.96 14.82
C THR A 465 -1.39 13.94 14.13
N ALA A 466 -1.80 12.67 14.06
CA ALA A 466 -1.01 11.61 13.43
C ALA A 466 -0.82 11.78 11.90
N SER A 467 -1.71 12.52 11.23
CA SER A 467 -1.70 12.68 9.76
C SER A 467 -1.59 14.14 9.30
N THR A 468 -1.53 15.09 10.24
CA THR A 468 -1.46 16.52 9.92
C THR A 468 -0.02 17.00 9.93
N ASP A 469 0.63 16.94 8.78
CA ASP A 469 1.94 17.58 8.57
C ASP A 469 1.77 19.08 8.26
N CYS A 470 2.27 19.94 9.14
CA CYS A 470 2.25 21.41 9.01
C CYS A 470 3.36 21.97 8.09
N ARG A 471 4.37 21.15 7.72
CA ARG A 471 5.48 21.59 6.86
C ARG A 471 5.20 21.36 5.37
N ASN A 472 4.25 20.49 5.07
CA ASN A 472 3.77 20.30 3.70
C ASN A 472 2.72 21.36 3.34
N GLU A 473 2.85 21.97 2.16
CA GLU A 473 1.87 22.90 1.59
C GLU A 473 0.52 22.21 1.27
N ASP A 474 0.53 20.90 1.02
CA ASP A 474 -0.69 20.15 0.70
C ASP A 474 -1.70 20.13 1.88
N GLY A 475 -2.95 20.44 1.57
CA GLY A 475 -4.06 20.39 2.53
C GLY A 475 -4.28 21.66 3.35
N TYR A 476 -3.47 22.71 3.14
CA TYR A 476 -3.81 24.06 3.56
C TYR A 476 -5.03 24.59 2.80
N SER A 477 -5.85 25.41 3.46
CA SER A 477 -7.02 26.03 2.86
C SER A 477 -6.63 26.96 1.71
N VAL A 478 -7.62 27.36 0.90
CA VAL A 478 -7.44 28.50 0.01
C VAL A 478 -7.08 29.77 0.82
N GLU A 479 -6.40 30.71 0.17
CA GLU A 479 -6.08 32.01 0.76
C GLU A 479 -7.36 32.69 1.24
N THR A 480 -7.38 33.04 2.52
CA THR A 480 -8.54 33.64 3.19
C THR A 480 -8.15 35.02 3.72
N ALA A 481 -8.98 36.03 3.48
CA ALA A 481 -8.73 37.39 3.97
C ALA A 481 -8.66 37.44 5.50
N GLY A 482 -7.79 38.29 6.05
CA GLY A 482 -7.47 38.30 7.48
C GLY A 482 -8.65 38.57 8.43
N ASN A 483 -9.72 39.19 7.94
CA ASN A 483 -10.92 39.48 8.73
C ASN A 483 -11.96 38.34 8.74
N ILE A 484 -11.74 37.25 8.01
CA ILE A 484 -12.64 36.10 7.97
C ILE A 484 -12.11 35.04 8.95
N PRO A 485 -12.91 34.52 9.89
CA PRO A 485 -12.48 33.44 10.80
C PRO A 485 -12.21 32.11 10.08
N ALA A 486 -11.23 31.36 10.56
CA ALA A 486 -10.95 30.01 10.09
C ALA A 486 -12.07 29.08 10.58
N THR A 487 -12.72 28.37 9.66
CA THR A 487 -13.82 27.47 9.97
C THR A 487 -13.59 26.07 9.45
N LYS A 488 -13.83 25.05 10.29
CA LYS A 488 -13.73 23.64 9.88
C LYS A 488 -14.66 22.77 10.71
N SER A 489 -15.44 21.91 10.06
CA SER A 489 -16.14 20.84 10.77
C SER A 489 -15.12 19.78 11.18
N ILE A 490 -15.00 19.54 12.49
CA ILE A 490 -14.09 18.56 13.09
C ILE A 490 -14.86 17.39 13.72
N GLY A 491 -16.20 17.39 13.63
CA GLY A 491 -17.05 16.29 14.10
C GLY A 491 -16.71 14.94 13.45
N ASP A 492 -16.37 14.96 12.15
CA ASP A 492 -16.02 13.77 11.37
C ASP A 492 -14.60 13.26 11.63
N LEU A 493 -13.77 14.00 12.40
CA LEU A 493 -12.43 13.54 12.78
C LEU A 493 -12.52 12.46 13.87
N PRO A 494 -11.63 11.45 13.86
CA PRO A 494 -11.54 10.49 14.95
C PRO A 494 -11.30 11.20 16.29
N ASP A 495 -11.78 10.59 17.37
CA ASP A 495 -11.46 11.04 18.72
C ASP A 495 -9.96 10.88 18.99
N GLY A 496 -9.38 11.81 19.77
CA GLY A 496 -7.96 11.88 20.00
C GLY A 496 -7.37 13.26 19.70
N SER A 497 -6.06 13.31 19.49
CA SER A 497 -5.35 14.56 19.30
C SER A 497 -5.63 15.17 17.92
N VAL A 498 -6.01 16.45 17.90
CA VAL A 498 -6.26 17.26 16.70
C VAL A 498 -5.20 18.37 16.64
N THR A 499 -4.68 18.61 15.44
CA THR A 499 -3.69 19.66 15.18
C THR A 499 -4.25 20.68 14.18
N ALA A 500 -4.03 21.95 14.46
CA ALA A 500 -4.28 23.08 13.56
C ALA A 500 -2.97 23.82 13.25
N CYS A 501 -2.67 24.01 11.98
CA CYS A 501 -1.51 24.77 11.50
C CYS A 501 -2.02 26.02 10.77
N VAL A 502 -1.36 27.17 10.96
CA VAL A 502 -1.77 28.44 10.32
C VAL A 502 -0.57 29.26 9.85
N LEU A 503 -0.72 29.90 8.70
CA LEU A 503 0.27 30.77 8.06
C LEU A 503 -0.38 32.09 7.67
N ALA A 504 0.35 33.20 7.83
CA ALA A 504 -0.11 34.53 7.46
C ALA A 504 0.63 35.05 6.22
N LYS A 505 -0.06 35.87 5.44
CA LYS A 505 0.47 36.63 4.30
C LYS A 505 0.57 38.10 4.70
N GLY A 506 1.73 38.71 4.51
CA GLY A 506 1.94 40.13 4.78
C GLY A 506 1.22 41.05 3.80
N LEU A 507 1.09 42.34 4.13
CA LEU A 507 0.54 43.36 3.23
C LEU A 507 1.29 43.48 1.88
N THR A 508 2.57 43.10 1.86
CA THR A 508 3.40 43.05 0.65
C THR A 508 3.22 41.76 -0.16
N GLY A 509 2.29 40.88 0.24
CA GLY A 509 1.96 39.63 -0.44
C GLY A 509 2.87 38.44 -0.13
N VAL A 510 3.80 38.56 0.83
CA VAL A 510 4.76 37.52 1.20
C VAL A 510 4.18 36.61 2.29
N TRP A 511 4.28 35.29 2.11
CA TRP A 511 3.80 34.29 3.05
C TRP A 511 4.82 33.95 4.15
N GLN A 512 4.32 33.66 5.35
CA GLN A 512 5.04 32.92 6.38
C GLN A 512 5.46 31.55 5.85
N SER A 513 6.69 31.12 6.14
CA SER A 513 7.22 29.84 5.66
C SER A 513 6.55 28.64 6.36
N THR A 514 6.25 27.59 5.60
CA THR A 514 5.81 26.27 6.10
C THR A 514 6.85 25.57 6.98
N ASN A 515 8.12 25.98 6.93
CA ASN A 515 9.15 25.49 7.86
C ASN A 515 9.02 26.10 9.26
N SER A 516 8.17 27.11 9.44
CA SER A 516 7.92 27.76 10.72
C SER A 516 6.44 28.16 10.87
N PRO A 517 5.50 27.19 10.82
CA PRO A 517 4.08 27.46 10.96
C PRO A 517 3.72 27.71 12.43
N THR A 518 2.61 28.41 12.67
CA THR A 518 2.04 28.46 14.01
C THR A 518 1.15 27.23 14.20
N ILE A 519 1.43 26.43 15.24
CA ILE A 519 0.79 25.14 15.47
C ILE A 519 0.02 25.16 16.79
N TYR A 520 -1.20 24.62 16.77
CA TYR A 520 -2.01 24.38 17.96
C TYR A 520 -2.46 22.93 18.01
N THR A 521 -2.55 22.37 19.21
CA THR A 521 -2.97 20.97 19.43
C THR A 521 -3.91 20.87 20.63
N TRP A 522 -4.98 20.09 20.49
CA TRP A 522 -5.92 19.76 21.57
C TRP A 522 -6.43 18.32 21.43
N THR A 523 -7.16 17.82 22.43
CA THR A 523 -7.75 16.47 22.43
C THR A 523 -9.27 16.56 22.24
N LYS A 524 -9.78 15.98 21.16
CA LYS A 524 -11.22 15.78 20.92
C LYS A 524 -11.72 14.57 21.74
N LYS A 525 -12.81 14.74 22.51
CA LYS A 525 -13.52 13.65 23.20
C LYS A 525 -14.95 13.48 22.68
N LYS A 526 -15.43 12.23 22.76
CA LYS A 526 -16.78 11.78 22.41
C LYS A 526 -17.84 12.54 23.21
N GLY A 527 -18.41 13.57 22.60
CA GLY A 527 -19.54 14.30 23.16
C GLY A 527 -20.77 14.16 22.29
N TYR A 528 -20.61 14.28 20.96
CA TYR A 528 -21.73 14.32 20.04
C TYR A 528 -21.37 13.85 18.62
N GLU A 529 -22.25 13.05 17.99
CA GLU A 529 -22.19 12.73 16.56
C GLU A 529 -22.85 13.84 15.74
N LEU A 530 -22.21 14.28 14.64
CA LEU A 530 -22.81 15.18 13.66
C LEU A 530 -23.50 14.36 12.58
N PHE A 531 -24.83 14.47 12.50
CA PHE A 531 -25.63 13.89 11.43
C PHE A 531 -26.11 14.99 10.48
N ARG A 532 -25.69 14.92 9.21
CA ARG A 532 -26.13 15.84 8.16
C ARG A 532 -27.34 15.26 7.43
N LEU A 533 -28.42 16.02 7.40
CA LEU A 533 -29.65 15.65 6.72
C LEU A 533 -30.02 16.74 5.72
N ASN A 534 -29.88 16.41 4.43
CA ASN A 534 -30.33 17.28 3.35
C ASN A 534 -31.84 17.16 3.22
N ALA A 535 -32.54 18.29 3.33
CA ALA A 535 -33.97 18.36 3.12
C ALA A 535 -34.25 19.17 1.86
N ASN A 536 -35.11 18.64 0.98
CA ASN A 536 -35.64 19.39 -0.16
C ASN A 536 -36.72 20.36 0.32
N VAL A 537 -36.33 21.29 1.19
CA VAL A 537 -37.16 22.43 1.58
C VAL A 537 -37.09 23.43 0.44
N LEU A 538 -38.13 23.40 -0.39
CA LEU A 538 -38.24 24.24 -1.57
C LEU A 538 -38.83 25.61 -1.22
N PHE A 539 -38.27 26.61 -1.88
CA PHE A 539 -38.72 28.00 -1.88
C PHE A 539 -38.87 28.45 -3.32
N ASP A 540 -39.82 29.34 -3.60
CA ASP A 540 -39.90 30.00 -4.90
C ASP A 540 -38.63 30.85 -5.13
N PHE A 541 -38.35 31.14 -6.41
CA PHE A 541 -37.30 32.07 -6.81
C PHE A 541 -37.49 33.42 -6.10
N ASP A 542 -36.42 33.92 -5.47
CA ASP A 542 -36.42 35.19 -4.70
C ASP A 542 -37.44 35.26 -3.55
N LYS A 543 -37.91 34.11 -3.03
CA LYS A 543 -38.78 34.07 -1.85
C LYS A 543 -38.22 33.24 -0.72
N ASP A 544 -38.70 33.52 0.48
CA ASP A 544 -38.49 32.77 1.73
C ASP A 544 -39.77 32.07 2.21
N THR A 545 -40.87 32.12 1.45
CA THR A 545 -42.09 31.37 1.71
C THR A 545 -41.91 29.87 1.40
N LEU A 546 -42.29 29.01 2.35
CA LEU A 546 -42.24 27.55 2.18
C LEU A 546 -43.32 27.07 1.20
N GLN A 547 -42.93 26.26 0.21
CA GLN A 547 -43.88 25.57 -0.67
C GLN A 547 -44.59 24.42 0.05
N SER A 548 -45.78 24.04 -0.41
CA SER A 548 -46.58 22.96 0.21
C SER A 548 -45.83 21.62 0.32
N ARG A 549 -44.96 21.29 -0.64
CA ARG A 549 -44.13 20.08 -0.62
C ARG A 549 -43.08 20.10 0.50
N SER A 550 -42.61 21.28 0.90
CA SER A 550 -41.61 21.44 1.96
C SER A 550 -42.12 20.98 3.32
N TYR A 551 -43.44 21.06 3.58
CA TYR A 551 -44.02 20.59 4.83
C TYR A 551 -43.88 19.07 5.02
N VAL A 552 -43.92 18.28 3.94
CA VAL A 552 -43.70 16.82 4.00
C VAL A 552 -42.26 16.50 4.41
N GLU A 553 -41.29 17.26 3.91
CA GLU A 553 -39.89 17.09 4.30
C GLU A 553 -39.65 17.55 5.74
N LEU A 554 -40.23 18.67 6.16
CA LEU A 554 -40.13 19.15 7.55
C LEU A 554 -40.75 18.16 8.55
N GLU A 555 -41.81 17.45 8.17
CA GLU A 555 -42.40 16.36 8.97
C GLU A 555 -41.46 15.15 9.09
N LYS A 556 -40.67 14.83 8.06
CA LYS A 556 -39.61 13.80 8.16
C LYS A 556 -38.48 14.24 9.08
N ILE A 557 -38.10 15.52 9.05
CA ILE A 557 -37.10 16.11 9.95
C ILE A 557 -37.59 16.02 11.40
N ARG A 558 -38.84 16.43 11.67
CA ARG A 558 -39.46 16.32 13.00
C ARG A 558 -39.33 14.90 13.56
N ARG A 559 -39.77 13.89 12.79
CA ARG A 559 -39.67 12.48 13.20
C ARG A 559 -38.24 12.06 13.50
N HIS A 560 -37.27 12.49 12.69
CA HIS A 560 -35.85 12.19 12.94
C HIS A 560 -35.30 12.85 14.21
N LEU A 561 -35.79 14.05 14.55
CA LEU A 561 -35.38 14.79 15.74
C LEU A 561 -36.05 14.25 17.01
N GLU A 562 -37.26 13.69 16.92
CA GLU A 562 -37.96 13.07 18.06
C GLU A 562 -37.49 11.66 18.38
N GLN A 563 -37.09 10.88 17.36
CA GLN A 563 -36.65 9.49 17.55
C GLN A 563 -35.39 9.35 18.42
N ARG A 564 -34.54 10.39 18.48
CA ARG A 564 -33.29 10.35 19.23
C ARG A 564 -32.99 11.69 19.90
N PRO A 565 -32.55 11.72 21.17
CA PRO A 565 -32.15 12.95 21.83
C PRO A 565 -31.06 13.70 21.04
N PHE A 566 -31.28 14.99 20.84
CA PHE A 566 -30.30 15.90 20.25
C PHE A 566 -30.01 17.08 21.17
N ARG A 567 -28.78 17.59 21.06
CA ARG A 567 -28.29 18.76 21.80
C ARG A 567 -28.62 20.05 21.07
N LYS A 568 -28.33 20.08 19.77
CA LYS A 568 -28.45 21.27 18.92
C LYS A 568 -28.67 20.86 17.46
N VAL A 569 -29.40 21.69 16.72
CA VAL A 569 -29.58 21.57 15.27
C VAL A 569 -29.21 22.90 14.64
N ILE A 570 -28.29 22.89 13.67
CA ILE A 570 -28.01 24.04 12.82
C ILE A 570 -28.73 23.83 11.48
N ILE A 571 -29.49 24.83 11.07
CA ILE A 571 -30.28 24.87 9.85
C ILE A 571 -29.53 25.80 8.89
N GLU A 572 -28.85 25.22 7.90
CA GLU A 572 -28.04 25.97 6.95
C GLU A 572 -28.82 26.23 5.66
N GLY A 573 -28.98 27.50 5.31
CA GLY A 573 -29.59 27.91 4.04
C GLY A 573 -28.53 28.12 2.96
N HIS A 574 -28.79 27.62 1.75
CA HIS A 574 -27.91 27.77 0.60
C HIS A 574 -28.66 28.37 -0.61
N THR A 575 -27.92 29.06 -1.47
CA THR A 575 -28.42 29.58 -2.75
C THR A 575 -27.56 29.09 -3.92
N ASP A 576 -28.08 29.25 -5.14
CA ASP A 576 -27.30 29.04 -6.35
C ASP A 576 -26.36 30.22 -6.65
N ASN A 577 -25.67 30.18 -7.78
CA ASN A 577 -24.70 31.20 -8.14
C ASN A 577 -25.29 32.52 -8.69
N LYS A 578 -26.62 32.65 -8.84
CA LYS A 578 -27.26 33.86 -9.38
C LYS A 578 -27.39 34.94 -8.31
N GLY A 579 -27.13 36.19 -8.68
CA GLY A 579 -27.18 37.34 -7.76
C GLY A 579 -25.86 37.65 -7.04
N SER A 580 -25.81 38.79 -6.37
CA SER A 580 -24.61 39.25 -5.64
C SER A 580 -24.35 38.39 -4.41
N ALA A 581 -23.10 38.34 -3.92
CA ALA A 581 -22.77 37.56 -2.73
C ALA A 581 -23.49 38.05 -1.46
N PRO A 582 -23.57 39.37 -1.17
CA PRO A 582 -24.31 39.87 0.00
C PRO A 582 -25.80 39.54 -0.03
N TYR A 583 -26.44 39.70 -1.19
CA TYR A 583 -27.85 39.40 -1.37
C TYR A 583 -28.15 37.91 -1.17
N ASN A 584 -27.31 37.03 -1.73
CA ASN A 584 -27.46 35.58 -1.56
C ASN A 584 -27.29 35.14 -0.10
N LEU A 585 -26.35 35.76 0.62
CA LEU A 585 -26.14 35.49 2.04
C LEU A 585 -27.39 35.83 2.85
N ASP A 586 -27.93 37.03 2.64
CA ASP A 586 -29.14 37.53 3.29
C ASP A 586 -30.39 36.67 2.95
N LEU A 587 -30.61 36.34 1.67
CA LEU A 587 -31.70 35.46 1.24
C LEU A 587 -31.61 34.07 1.89
N SER A 588 -30.42 33.49 1.92
CA SER A 588 -30.20 32.18 2.54
C SER A 588 -30.45 32.18 4.05
N GLN A 589 -30.13 33.29 4.72
CA GLN A 589 -30.39 33.48 6.15
C GLN A 589 -31.89 33.57 6.44
N ARG A 590 -32.65 34.34 5.65
CA ARG A 590 -34.11 34.42 5.80
C ARG A 590 -34.79 33.06 5.62
N ARG A 591 -34.36 32.28 4.63
CA ARG A 591 -34.86 30.92 4.41
C ARG A 591 -34.60 29.99 5.59
N ALA A 592 -33.38 30.00 6.12
CA ALA A 592 -33.04 29.23 7.32
C ALA A 592 -33.87 29.67 8.53
N ASN A 593 -34.05 30.98 8.72
CA ASN A 593 -34.89 31.53 9.79
C ASN A 593 -36.35 31.09 9.66
N ARG A 594 -36.90 31.08 8.44
CA ARG A 594 -38.28 30.65 8.21
C ARG A 594 -38.50 29.19 8.58
N VAL A 595 -37.56 28.32 8.22
CA VAL A 595 -37.59 26.90 8.60
C VAL A 595 -37.50 26.74 10.11
N ARG A 596 -36.56 27.45 10.76
CA ARG A 596 -36.43 27.47 12.22
C ARG A 596 -37.74 27.88 12.90
N GLN A 597 -38.32 28.99 12.47
CA GLN A 597 -39.58 29.50 13.00
C GLN A 597 -40.71 28.48 12.84
N TYR A 598 -40.82 27.84 11.67
CA TYR A 598 -41.83 26.81 11.43
C TYR A 598 -41.67 25.61 12.39
N LEU A 599 -40.44 25.14 12.61
CA LEU A 599 -40.16 24.04 13.54
C LEU A 599 -40.54 24.39 14.99
N ILE A 600 -40.37 25.65 15.40
CA ILE A 600 -40.78 26.13 16.72
C ILE A 600 -42.30 26.23 16.81
N GLU A 601 -42.95 26.92 15.86
CA GLU A 601 -44.38 27.23 15.89
C GLU A 601 -45.29 26.01 15.68
N LYS A 602 -44.84 25.01 14.92
CA LYS A 602 -45.66 23.84 14.56
C LYS A 602 -45.33 22.57 15.34
N TYR A 603 -44.10 22.43 15.82
CA TYR A 603 -43.64 21.20 16.46
C TYR A 603 -43.04 21.41 17.85
N ASP A 604 -43.17 22.62 18.42
CA ASP A 604 -42.75 22.96 19.78
C ASP A 604 -41.27 22.64 20.09
N PHE A 605 -40.40 22.68 19.08
CA PHE A 605 -38.96 22.54 19.32
C PHE A 605 -38.43 23.75 20.10
N LEU A 606 -37.62 23.48 21.12
CA LEU A 606 -36.99 24.53 21.93
C LEU A 606 -36.10 25.44 21.07
N ASP A 607 -36.43 26.74 21.07
CA ASP A 607 -35.71 27.80 20.35
C ASP A 607 -34.19 27.77 20.63
N THR A 608 -33.81 27.48 21.87
CA THR A 608 -32.41 27.38 22.34
C THR A 608 -31.63 26.21 21.75
N LYS A 609 -32.30 25.23 21.12
CA LYS A 609 -31.67 24.10 20.44
C LYS A 609 -31.55 24.28 18.94
N LEU A 610 -32.17 25.31 18.35
CA LEU A 610 -32.20 25.53 16.91
C LEU A 610 -31.44 26.81 16.55
N GLU A 611 -30.47 26.69 15.65
CA GLU A 611 -29.74 27.82 15.09
C GLU A 611 -29.95 27.87 13.57
N ALA A 612 -30.16 29.06 13.01
CA ALA A 612 -30.31 29.26 11.57
C ALA A 612 -29.13 30.06 11.03
N VAL A 613 -28.48 29.56 9.98
CA VAL A 613 -27.27 30.17 9.39
C VAL A 613 -27.40 30.22 7.87
N GLY A 614 -27.27 31.41 7.29
CA GLY A 614 -27.15 31.59 5.85
C GLY A 614 -25.73 31.36 5.36
N LYS A 615 -25.55 30.53 4.33
CA LYS A 615 -24.25 30.31 3.65
C LYS A 615 -24.18 30.97 2.26
N GLY A 616 -25.30 31.51 1.77
CA GLY A 616 -25.42 32.04 0.41
C GLY A 616 -24.90 31.03 -0.63
N LYS A 617 -24.14 31.55 -1.61
CA LYS A 617 -23.56 30.77 -2.71
C LYS A 617 -22.16 30.20 -2.44
N SER A 618 -21.68 30.28 -1.19
CA SER A 618 -20.28 29.96 -0.85
C SER A 618 -19.98 28.46 -0.76
N VAL A 619 -21.01 27.61 -0.67
CA VAL A 619 -20.87 26.16 -0.51
C VAL A 619 -21.83 25.40 -1.47
N PRO A 620 -21.49 25.30 -2.77
CA PRO A 620 -22.27 24.53 -3.73
C PRO A 620 -22.16 23.02 -3.45
N PHE A 621 -23.28 22.29 -3.57
CA PHE A 621 -23.32 20.83 -3.43
C PHE A 621 -23.03 20.13 -4.76
N VAL A 622 -23.52 20.72 -5.86
CA VAL A 622 -23.28 20.28 -7.23
C VAL A 622 -22.90 21.48 -8.10
N SER A 623 -22.43 21.22 -9.33
CA SER A 623 -22.14 22.32 -10.27
C SER A 623 -23.37 23.21 -10.49
N ASN A 624 -23.15 24.52 -10.64
CA ASN A 624 -24.20 25.49 -10.98
C ASN A 624 -24.37 25.67 -12.50
N ASP A 625 -23.73 24.83 -13.32
CA ASP A 625 -23.75 24.99 -14.78
C ASP A 625 -25.12 24.68 -15.38
N THR A 626 -25.85 23.71 -14.82
CA THR A 626 -27.20 23.32 -15.25
C THR A 626 -28.29 23.89 -14.36
N ASP A 627 -29.52 24.01 -14.88
CA ASP A 627 -30.67 24.46 -14.08
C ASP A 627 -31.02 23.48 -12.96
N GLU A 628 -30.83 22.18 -13.22
CA GLU A 628 -31.00 21.11 -12.25
C GLU A 628 -29.99 21.27 -11.10
N GLY A 629 -28.72 21.54 -11.42
CA GLY A 629 -27.66 21.77 -10.44
C GLY A 629 -27.90 23.01 -9.61
N ARG A 630 -28.35 24.11 -10.24
CA ARG A 630 -28.79 25.33 -9.52
C ARG A 630 -29.96 25.02 -8.58
N SER A 631 -30.93 24.23 -9.01
CA SER A 631 -32.06 23.83 -8.18
C SER A 631 -31.63 23.03 -6.95
N GLN A 632 -30.71 22.09 -7.11
CA GLN A 632 -30.15 21.32 -5.99
C GLN A 632 -29.31 22.17 -5.03
N ASN A 633 -28.67 23.24 -5.51
CA ASN A 633 -27.93 24.16 -4.66
C ASN A 633 -28.83 25.10 -3.83
N ARG A 634 -30.09 25.34 -4.26
CA ARG A 634 -31.11 26.04 -3.47
C ARG A 634 -31.75 25.09 -2.45
N ARG A 635 -31.00 24.76 -1.40
CA ARG A 635 -31.39 23.76 -0.39
C ARG A 635 -31.30 24.29 1.04
N VAL A 636 -31.86 23.51 1.96
CA VAL A 636 -31.65 23.65 3.41
C VAL A 636 -31.06 22.36 3.94
N GLU A 637 -29.96 22.49 4.67
CA GLU A 637 -29.26 21.36 5.28
C GLU A 637 -29.40 21.44 6.80
N PHE A 638 -29.69 20.29 7.43
CA PHE A 638 -29.79 20.16 8.87
C PHE A 638 -28.55 19.46 9.41
N LYS A 639 -27.79 20.16 10.25
CA LYS A 639 -26.69 19.60 11.03
C LYS A 639 -27.18 19.29 12.44
N ILE A 640 -27.36 18.01 12.74
CA ILE A 640 -27.95 17.54 14.00
C ILE A 640 -26.83 17.00 14.89
N TYR A 641 -26.71 17.56 16.09
CA TYR A 641 -25.73 17.15 17.09
C TYR A 641 -26.39 16.24 18.13
N ARG A 642 -26.07 14.95 18.12
CA ARG A 642 -26.65 13.90 19.00
C ARG A 642 -25.64 13.44 20.03
N LYS A 643 -26.07 13.13 21.26
CA LYS A 643 -25.18 12.58 22.30
C LYS A 643 -24.66 11.20 21.92
#